data_AF-A0A851XU24-F1
#
_entry.id   AF-A0A851XU24-F1
#
_cell.length_a   1.000
_cell.length_b   1.000
_cell.length_c   1.000
_cell.angle_alpha   90.00
_cell.angle_beta   90.00
_cell.angle_gamma   90.00
#
_symmetry.space_group_name_H-M   'P 1'
#
loop_
_entity.id
_entity.type
_entity.pdbx_description
1 polymer ?
#
loop_
_entity_poly.entity_id
_entity_poly.type
_entity_poly.pdbx_seq_one_letter_code
_entity_poly.pdbx_strand_id
1 'polypeptide(L)'
;TGPMSAECLGNILRITLSAEYFEDKYLSFSVVDQYGIARELDEDMASQCGYTVTYSNRSNIEFRASALSCHSRLEEDMFIITVEIKASHSADMKNATTHLKSASCSYSPWSQRELICESNYMEVSVRREVPQAVKDFNQDEPEDWNLAFPEAKAGEASIWQIVFHQPEDKTALLVSDAWRAGYGLNTTDTRVVLRIPYTAAQIQLVKDHGITFSAMRSSIFYKLQWMILMVDTAVACPVDGVDYINKTIIWTVPKYIQPVSAGETSFEDVLVEVGVDLHKLSAKEMASRNYVLLNDLNAIMMRIPIGAEGGYYKTSVSSGLHGTKYAINLFLEHQWEDNKWGLTKYIIIKEIETPFEQVELTITNNSNLSLRLMNITVGTFLTDVKLMNLTIEGATVAVSEAVQHGYLTYEIRYANGSKAYIIQVSLDAPSIKKEYMGADMRAYTLNVTLAFIIHPTSETFTVPVITESAVKDAVLPSARGFCDGRNLHLIITHGNVDQNWLPFISDRHLTPESVKKYNYSLRENGTHLAISVPFLSSHVNYEGFHASGIKASLHLTLKDGITLANRREFSVSCSFSPSQLIHCLPNGTVVITAVKLVGAAGLDTSLFVLRDRQCKPSLVTEKTATFKFNVNTCGTSRKFNSTTMAYENDVLYFRPGSDTPVYRLKFVCWYAIKQAIDVQYESKKNPPPRIKPGFGSLALSLKLFKEKSYTEPYQELEYPVVKYLREALYFEVELLQPKDARLELHLDDCWATNSQSQDSLPQWPMLINGCENSEDSYKTVFHKVNYSLRVKFPQHLKRFEVRMFTFVQGTTLLQE
;
A
#
# COMPACT_ATOMS: atom_id res chain seq x y z
N THR A 1 -29.36 -8.43 29.50
CA THR A 1 -29.38 -7.18 28.71
C THR A 1 -29.44 -7.58 27.24
N GLY A 2 -30.53 -7.25 26.55
CA GLY A 2 -30.66 -7.58 25.12
C GLY A 2 -29.78 -6.68 24.25
N PRO A 3 -29.62 -6.97 22.95
CA PRO A 3 -28.82 -6.16 22.02
C PRO A 3 -29.40 -4.75 21.77
N MET A 4 -30.62 -4.47 22.25
CA MET A 4 -31.31 -3.18 22.07
C MET A 4 -32.01 -2.77 23.36
N SER A 5 -31.87 -1.49 23.73
CA SER A 5 -32.60 -0.87 24.83
C SER A 5 -33.54 0.21 24.30
N ALA A 6 -34.68 0.40 24.94
CA ALA A 6 -35.68 1.39 24.55
C ALA A 6 -35.99 2.29 25.74
N GLU A 7 -36.11 3.58 25.50
CA GLU A 7 -36.31 4.61 26.51
C GLU A 7 -37.31 5.65 26.01
N CYS A 8 -38.23 6.03 26.90
CA CYS A 8 -39.28 6.99 26.62
C CYS A 8 -38.89 8.36 27.16
N LEU A 9 -38.72 9.34 26.28
CA LEU A 9 -38.22 10.68 26.59
C LEU A 9 -39.32 11.70 26.29
N GLY A 10 -40.42 11.58 27.04
CA GLY A 10 -41.65 12.34 26.79
C GLY A 10 -42.30 11.92 25.48
N ASN A 11 -42.36 12.83 24.51
CA ASN A 11 -43.00 12.61 23.21
C ASN A 11 -42.05 11.99 22.18
N ILE A 12 -40.86 11.54 22.60
CA ILE A 12 -39.86 10.91 21.73
C ILE A 12 -39.52 9.53 22.30
N LEU A 13 -39.60 8.49 21.45
CA LEU A 13 -39.04 7.18 21.74
C LEU A 13 -37.59 7.15 21.25
N ARG A 14 -36.68 6.72 22.12
CA ARG A 14 -35.30 6.39 21.76
C ARG A 14 -35.06 4.90 21.87
N ILE A 15 -34.45 4.31 20.84
CA ILE A 15 -33.93 2.94 20.86
C ILE A 15 -32.41 3.02 20.62
N THR A 16 -31.64 2.52 21.59
CA THR A 16 -30.19 2.42 21.48
C THR A 16 -29.78 0.97 21.21
N LEU A 17 -28.91 0.80 20.23
CA LEU A 17 -28.36 -0.49 19.82
C LEU A 17 -27.01 -0.71 20.53
N SER A 18 -26.77 -1.94 20.99
CA SER A 18 -25.51 -2.33 21.61
C SER A 18 -24.39 -2.39 20.59
N ALA A 19 -23.48 -1.44 20.70
CA ALA A 19 -22.08 -1.47 20.32
C ALA A 19 -21.49 -2.85 20.03
N GLU A 20 -21.32 -3.65 21.08
CA GLU A 20 -20.58 -4.90 21.04
C GLU A 20 -21.26 -5.95 20.15
N TYR A 21 -22.58 -5.87 20.00
CA TYR A 21 -23.33 -6.83 19.22
C TYR A 21 -23.43 -6.45 17.74
N PHE A 22 -23.50 -5.14 17.44
CA PHE A 22 -23.65 -4.63 16.08
C PHE A 22 -22.34 -4.15 15.44
N GLU A 23 -21.20 -4.26 16.14
CA GLU A 23 -19.87 -4.00 15.61
C GLU A 23 -19.62 -4.81 14.31
N ASP A 24 -19.05 -4.17 13.29
CA ASP A 24 -18.75 -4.75 11.96
C ASP A 24 -19.95 -5.38 11.23
N LYS A 25 -21.17 -4.87 11.44
CA LYS A 25 -22.39 -5.28 10.72
C LYS A 25 -23.04 -4.11 9.98
N TYR A 26 -23.55 -4.39 8.78
CA TYR A 26 -24.48 -3.53 8.05
C TYR A 26 -25.86 -3.63 8.67
N LEU A 27 -26.54 -2.49 8.81
CA LEU A 27 -27.87 -2.39 9.40
C LEU A 27 -28.89 -1.87 8.39
N SER A 28 -30.09 -2.44 8.41
CA SER A 28 -31.28 -1.90 7.76
C SER A 28 -32.39 -1.74 8.80
N PHE A 29 -33.05 -0.59 8.77
CA PHE A 29 -34.12 -0.22 9.69
C PHE A 29 -35.46 -0.32 8.97
N SER A 30 -36.44 -0.90 9.63
CA SER A 30 -37.80 -0.98 9.14
C SER A 30 -38.78 -0.70 10.27
N VAL A 31 -39.88 -0.02 9.98
CA VAL A 31 -40.94 0.27 10.95
C VAL A 31 -42.14 -0.61 10.64
N VAL A 32 -42.73 -1.19 11.68
CA VAL A 32 -43.83 -2.15 11.54
C VAL A 32 -45.15 -1.41 11.70
N ASP A 33 -46.00 -1.48 10.68
CA ASP A 33 -47.32 -0.85 10.70
C ASP A 33 -48.35 -1.62 11.55
N GLN A 34 -49.55 -1.04 11.69
CA GLN A 34 -50.63 -1.64 12.48
C GLN A 34 -51.12 -3.00 11.98
N TYR A 35 -50.78 -3.39 10.75
CA TYR A 35 -51.11 -4.69 10.15
C TYR A 35 -49.96 -5.69 10.29
N GLY A 36 -48.86 -5.31 10.95
CA GLY A 36 -47.68 -6.14 11.12
C GLY A 36 -46.74 -6.15 9.92
N ILE A 37 -46.90 -5.23 8.96
CA ILE A 37 -46.04 -5.15 7.77
C ILE A 37 -44.84 -4.26 8.07
N ALA A 38 -43.63 -4.80 7.93
CA ALA A 38 -42.38 -4.05 8.04
C ALA A 38 -42.12 -3.24 6.76
N ARG A 39 -41.97 -1.93 6.90
CA ARG A 39 -41.61 -0.99 5.83
C ARG A 39 -40.20 -0.48 6.05
N GLU A 40 -39.34 -0.67 5.07
CA GLU A 40 -37.97 -0.19 5.13
C GLU A 40 -37.93 1.33 5.21
N LEU A 41 -37.04 1.84 6.07
CA LEU A 41 -36.89 3.24 6.36
C LEU A 41 -35.77 3.83 5.51
N ASP A 42 -36.13 4.60 4.49
CA ASP A 42 -35.21 5.48 3.77
C ASP A 42 -35.22 6.90 4.37
N GLU A 43 -34.34 7.78 3.88
CA GLU A 43 -34.21 9.15 4.42
C GLU A 43 -35.48 10.00 4.23
N ASP A 44 -36.17 9.83 3.10
CA ASP A 44 -37.40 10.55 2.77
C ASP A 44 -38.53 10.10 3.70
N MET A 45 -38.75 8.80 3.83
CA MET A 45 -39.74 8.23 4.74
C MET A 45 -39.41 8.58 6.19
N ALA A 46 -38.13 8.58 6.59
CA ALA A 46 -37.73 8.94 7.94
C ALA A 46 -38.16 10.37 8.29
N SER A 47 -37.79 11.34 7.46
CA SER A 47 -38.15 12.75 7.69
C SER A 47 -39.66 13.02 7.59
N GLN A 48 -40.35 12.41 6.63
CA GLN A 48 -41.80 12.54 6.46
C GLN A 48 -42.62 11.91 7.59
N CYS A 49 -42.11 10.83 8.18
CA CYS A 49 -42.84 10.07 9.18
C CYS A 49 -42.35 10.27 10.61
N GLY A 50 -41.40 11.17 10.85
CA GLY A 50 -40.98 11.54 12.20
C GLY A 50 -40.02 10.52 12.82
N TYR A 51 -39.13 9.96 12.01
CA TYR A 51 -38.09 9.03 12.43
C TYR A 51 -36.69 9.60 12.15
N THR A 52 -35.73 9.21 12.97
CA THR A 52 -34.34 9.66 12.83
C THR A 52 -33.42 8.51 13.22
N VAL A 53 -32.39 8.27 12.41
CA VAL A 53 -31.34 7.30 12.70
C VAL A 53 -30.01 8.03 12.76
N THR A 54 -29.30 7.89 13.87
CA THR A 54 -27.99 8.52 14.08
C THR A 54 -26.94 7.48 14.42
N TYR A 55 -25.74 7.63 13.85
CA TYR A 55 -24.60 6.74 14.05
C TYR A 55 -23.57 7.47 14.91
N SER A 56 -23.49 7.15 16.20
CA SER A 56 -22.47 7.76 17.07
C SER A 56 -21.17 6.94 17.07
N ASN A 57 -20.01 7.60 17.03
CA ASN A 57 -18.70 6.91 17.10
C ASN A 57 -18.45 6.22 18.44
N ARG A 58 -19.22 6.56 19.47
CA ARG A 58 -19.28 5.86 20.75
C ARG A 58 -20.29 4.72 20.69
N SER A 59 -20.14 3.90 19.66
CA SER A 59 -20.62 2.53 19.60
C SER A 59 -22.15 2.34 19.63
N ASN A 60 -22.98 3.37 19.78
CA ASN A 60 -24.42 3.19 19.81
C ASN A 60 -25.03 3.80 18.54
N ILE A 61 -25.66 2.96 17.73
CA ILE A 61 -26.64 3.45 16.76
C ILE A 61 -27.89 3.79 17.54
N GLU A 62 -28.46 4.96 17.26
CA GLU A 62 -29.66 5.45 17.92
C GLU A 62 -30.76 5.66 16.89
N PHE A 63 -31.90 5.03 17.14
CA PHE A 63 -33.15 5.26 16.43
C PHE A 63 -34.06 6.12 17.32
N ARG A 64 -34.57 7.22 16.78
CA ARG A 64 -35.56 8.08 17.43
C ARG A 64 -36.86 8.12 16.64
N ALA A 65 -37.97 8.21 17.35
CA ALA A 65 -39.28 8.38 16.74
C ALA A 65 -40.14 9.37 17.54
N SER A 66 -40.80 10.28 16.84
CA SER A 66 -41.85 11.14 17.40
C SER A 66 -43.06 10.29 17.81
N ALA A 67 -43.74 10.68 18.89
CA ALA A 67 -45.00 10.08 19.33
C ALA A 67 -46.12 10.18 18.28
N LEU A 68 -45.99 11.10 17.33
CA LEU A 68 -46.95 11.33 16.23
C LEU A 68 -46.48 10.72 14.91
N SER A 69 -45.57 9.76 14.93
CA SER A 69 -44.99 9.14 13.74
C SER A 69 -46.04 8.38 12.90
N CYS A 70 -45.78 8.16 11.60
CA CYS A 70 -46.79 7.56 10.69
C CYS A 70 -47.32 6.19 11.13
N HIS A 71 -46.51 5.43 11.88
CA HIS A 71 -46.84 4.07 12.30
C HIS A 71 -46.91 3.94 13.83
N SER A 72 -46.97 5.05 14.55
CA SER A 72 -47.27 5.03 15.98
C SER A 72 -48.73 4.67 16.21
N ARG A 73 -48.99 3.74 17.12
CA ARG A 73 -50.33 3.46 17.62
C ARG A 73 -50.57 4.25 18.90
N LEU A 74 -51.47 5.22 18.85
CA LEU A 74 -51.88 6.01 20.01
C LEU A 74 -53.00 5.28 20.76
N GLU A 75 -52.82 5.04 22.05
CA GLU A 75 -53.79 4.41 22.96
C GLU A 75 -53.90 5.23 24.25
N GLU A 76 -55.01 5.94 24.43
CA GLU A 76 -55.23 6.86 25.56
C GLU A 76 -54.04 7.81 25.77
N ASP A 77 -53.20 7.56 26.79
CA ASP A 77 -52.02 8.37 27.16
C ASP A 77 -50.67 7.74 26.73
N MET A 78 -50.70 6.71 25.88
CA MET A 78 -49.51 6.00 25.40
C MET A 78 -49.41 5.98 23.88
N PHE A 79 -48.18 5.87 23.38
CA PHE A 79 -47.88 5.57 21.99
C PHE A 79 -46.99 4.33 21.90
N ILE A 80 -47.31 3.45 20.95
CA ILE A 80 -46.58 2.20 20.72
C ILE A 80 -45.94 2.27 19.34
N ILE A 81 -44.64 1.98 19.29
CA ILE A 81 -43.88 1.91 18.05
C ILE A 81 -43.11 0.59 18.04
N THR A 82 -43.13 -0.07 16.88
CA THR A 82 -42.40 -1.32 16.66
C THR A 82 -41.42 -1.16 15.51
N VAL A 83 -40.15 -1.47 15.77
CA VAL A 83 -39.05 -1.36 14.83
C VAL A 83 -38.46 -2.73 14.59
N GLU A 84 -38.22 -3.05 13.32
CA GLU A 84 -37.46 -4.20 12.85
C GLU A 84 -36.07 -3.73 12.39
N ILE A 85 -35.02 -4.36 12.91
CA ILE A 85 -33.63 -4.06 12.58
C ILE A 85 -32.98 -5.32 12.02
N LYS A 86 -32.52 -5.26 10.78
CA LYS A 86 -31.77 -6.34 10.14
C LYS A 86 -30.28 -6.05 10.24
N ALA A 87 -29.49 -7.04 10.63
CA ALA A 87 -28.04 -6.93 10.72
C ALA A 87 -27.33 -8.03 9.94
N SER A 88 -26.36 -7.68 9.10
CA SER A 88 -25.54 -8.63 8.31
C SER A 88 -24.06 -8.26 8.30
N HIS A 89 -23.17 -9.24 8.17
CA HIS A 89 -21.75 -8.99 7.91
C HIS A 89 -21.46 -8.65 6.44
N SER A 90 -22.46 -8.78 5.56
CA SER A 90 -22.36 -8.45 4.14
C SER A 90 -23.27 -7.28 3.77
N ALA A 91 -22.79 -6.41 2.88
CA ALA A 91 -23.54 -5.24 2.41
C ALA A 91 -24.81 -5.61 1.64
N ASP A 92 -24.86 -6.81 1.05
CA ASP A 92 -26.03 -7.32 0.32
C ASP A 92 -27.12 -7.90 1.23
N MET A 93 -26.96 -7.79 2.56
CA MET A 93 -27.90 -8.26 3.58
C MET A 93 -28.29 -9.75 3.49
N LYS A 94 -27.50 -10.57 2.79
CA LYS A 94 -27.72 -12.02 2.77
C LYS A 94 -27.48 -12.62 4.15
N ASN A 95 -28.37 -13.51 4.59
CA ASN A 95 -28.36 -14.13 5.93
C ASN A 95 -28.45 -13.12 7.09
N ALA A 96 -29.08 -11.95 6.87
CA ALA A 96 -29.27 -10.98 7.92
C ALA A 96 -30.07 -11.55 9.11
N THR A 97 -29.63 -11.24 10.33
CA THR A 97 -30.39 -11.52 11.55
C THR A 97 -31.39 -10.41 11.80
N THR A 98 -32.66 -10.77 11.93
CA THR A 98 -33.75 -9.83 12.22
C THR A 98 -33.97 -9.66 13.72
N HIS A 99 -34.03 -8.42 14.16
CA HIS A 99 -34.27 -8.02 15.54
C HIS A 99 -35.52 -7.15 15.62
N LEU A 100 -36.52 -7.58 16.38
CA LEU A 100 -37.75 -6.81 16.58
C LEU A 100 -37.73 -6.15 17.96
N LYS A 101 -38.01 -4.85 18.01
CA LYS A 101 -38.15 -4.08 19.25
C LYS A 101 -39.44 -3.29 19.23
N SER A 102 -40.33 -3.60 20.16
CA SER A 102 -41.53 -2.81 20.43
C SER A 102 -41.35 -2.05 21.74
N ALA A 103 -41.78 -0.80 21.77
CA ALA A 103 -41.77 0.03 22.95
C ALA A 103 -43.12 0.75 23.09
N SER A 104 -43.63 0.78 24.32
CA SER A 104 -44.82 1.53 24.71
C SER A 104 -44.40 2.67 25.63
N CYS A 105 -44.73 3.90 25.26
CA CYS A 105 -44.29 5.11 25.95
C CYS A 105 -45.48 5.99 26.33
N SER A 106 -45.48 6.50 27.56
CA SER A 106 -46.41 7.55 27.97
C SER A 106 -45.97 8.89 27.37
N TYR A 107 -46.85 9.57 26.64
CA TYR A 107 -46.56 10.92 26.15
C TYR A 107 -46.98 11.98 27.18
N SER A 108 -46.35 13.15 27.14
CA SER A 108 -46.64 14.25 28.08
C SER A 108 -47.89 15.03 27.67
N PRO A 109 -48.58 15.74 28.60
CA PRO A 109 -49.70 16.60 28.24
C PRO A 109 -49.29 17.59 27.13
N TRP A 110 -50.02 17.56 26.02
CA TRP A 110 -49.66 18.35 24.84
C TRP A 110 -49.83 19.86 25.09
N SER A 111 -48.82 20.63 24.70
CA SER A 111 -48.93 22.10 24.65
C SER A 111 -49.84 22.54 23.49
N GLN A 112 -50.32 23.78 23.49
CA GLN A 112 -51.19 24.26 22.40
C GLN A 112 -50.45 24.24 21.06
N ARG A 113 -49.16 24.59 21.07
CA ARG A 113 -48.24 24.48 19.93
C ARG A 113 -46.94 23.80 20.36
N GLU A 114 -46.46 22.84 19.57
CA GLU A 114 -45.16 22.19 19.78
C GLU A 114 -44.32 22.28 18.51
N LEU A 115 -43.05 22.62 18.68
CA LEU A 115 -42.06 22.81 17.63
C LEU A 115 -40.84 21.94 17.95
N ILE A 116 -40.39 21.13 17.01
CA ILE A 116 -39.26 20.22 17.18
C ILE A 116 -38.27 20.44 16.04
N CYS A 117 -37.02 20.72 16.39
CA CYS A 117 -35.88 20.71 15.49
C CYS A 117 -35.10 19.42 15.73
N GLU A 118 -35.34 18.42 14.89
CA GLU A 118 -34.60 17.16 14.90
C GLU A 118 -33.45 17.25 13.88
N SER A 119 -32.55 16.27 13.82
CA SER A 119 -31.38 16.34 12.93
C SER A 119 -31.71 16.29 11.44
N ASN A 120 -32.81 15.64 11.04
CA ASN A 120 -33.21 15.45 9.63
C ASN A 120 -34.52 16.15 9.24
N TYR A 121 -35.33 16.63 10.18
CA TYR A 121 -36.57 17.37 9.88
C TYR A 121 -36.94 18.39 10.97
N MET A 122 -37.81 19.33 10.60
CA MET A 122 -38.52 20.23 11.51
C MET A 122 -39.96 19.74 11.64
N GLU A 123 -40.51 19.68 12.85
CA GLU A 123 -41.90 19.32 13.10
C GLU A 123 -42.62 20.44 13.83
N VAL A 124 -43.83 20.75 13.36
CA VAL A 124 -44.77 21.63 14.03
C VAL A 124 -46.09 20.89 14.25
N SER A 125 -46.55 20.89 15.49
CA SER A 125 -47.75 20.21 15.92
C SER A 125 -48.63 21.20 16.67
N VAL A 126 -49.83 21.46 16.16
CA VAL A 126 -50.74 22.47 16.73
C VAL A 126 -52.05 21.81 17.13
N ARG A 127 -52.59 22.19 18.29
CA ARG A 127 -53.88 21.73 18.78
C ARG A 127 -55.00 22.23 17.87
N ARG A 128 -55.96 21.35 17.56
CA ARG A 128 -57.17 21.73 16.85
C ARG A 128 -58.07 22.55 17.76
N GLU A 129 -58.37 23.77 17.35
CA GLU A 129 -59.44 24.56 17.95
C GLU A 129 -60.75 24.23 17.25
N VAL A 130 -61.68 23.59 17.98
CA VAL A 130 -63.06 23.40 17.51
C VAL A 130 -63.91 24.52 18.10
N PRO A 131 -64.50 25.41 17.27
CA PRO A 131 -65.32 26.51 17.75
C PRO A 131 -66.45 26.03 18.68
N GLN A 132 -66.64 26.69 19.83
CA GLN A 132 -67.64 26.32 20.85
C GLN A 132 -69.05 26.15 20.27
N ALA A 133 -69.42 26.98 19.28
CA ALA A 133 -70.72 26.94 18.61
C ALA A 133 -71.07 25.56 18.02
N VAL A 134 -70.09 24.74 17.63
CA VAL A 134 -70.33 23.38 17.10
C VAL A 134 -70.64 22.37 18.21
N LYS A 135 -70.16 22.60 19.44
CA LYS A 135 -70.53 21.78 20.60
C LYS A 135 -71.98 22.04 21.02
N ASP A 136 -72.43 23.30 20.91
CA ASP A 136 -73.79 23.72 21.27
C ASP A 136 -74.83 23.39 20.19
N PHE A 137 -74.45 23.36 18.90
CA PHE A 137 -75.33 22.89 17.81
C PHE A 137 -75.75 21.41 17.91
N ASN A 138 -75.06 20.59 18.73
CA ASN A 138 -75.47 19.21 18.99
C ASN A 138 -76.52 19.09 20.11
N GLN A 139 -76.94 20.19 20.75
CA GLN A 139 -77.89 20.15 21.88
C GLN A 139 -79.32 20.62 21.53
N ASP A 140 -79.50 21.44 20.50
CA ASP A 140 -80.83 21.92 20.06
C ASP A 140 -81.14 21.43 18.62
N GLU A 141 -81.83 20.29 18.48
CA GLU A 141 -82.19 19.70 17.18
C GLU A 141 -83.66 19.99 16.77
N PRO A 142 -83.89 20.55 15.57
CA PRO A 142 -85.14 20.41 14.82
C PRO A 142 -85.11 19.17 13.90
N GLU A 143 -86.17 18.35 13.90
CA GLU A 143 -86.27 17.04 13.24
C GLU A 143 -86.01 17.03 11.71
N ASP A 144 -86.10 18.17 11.02
CA ASP A 144 -85.96 18.26 9.55
C ASP A 144 -84.51 18.19 9.02
N TRP A 145 -83.49 18.27 9.88
CA TRP A 145 -82.08 18.18 9.48
C TRP A 145 -81.51 16.75 9.43
N ASN A 146 -82.29 15.75 9.83
CA ASN A 146 -81.89 14.34 9.94
C ASN A 146 -81.55 13.64 8.61
N LEU A 147 -81.89 14.24 7.47
CA LEU A 147 -81.65 13.64 6.15
C LEU A 147 -80.35 14.12 5.46
N ALA A 148 -79.77 15.24 5.90
CA ALA A 148 -78.54 15.80 5.30
C ALA A 148 -77.30 15.70 6.21
N PHE A 149 -77.50 15.48 7.52
CA PHE A 149 -76.41 15.43 8.51
C PHE A 149 -75.55 14.15 8.55
N PRO A 150 -76.04 12.94 8.19
CA PRO A 150 -75.19 11.74 8.19
C PRO A 150 -74.04 11.82 7.18
N GLU A 151 -74.29 12.41 6.00
CA GLU A 151 -73.29 12.60 4.96
C GLU A 151 -72.26 13.68 5.32
N ALA A 152 -72.62 14.64 6.19
CA ALA A 152 -71.72 15.68 6.67
C ALA A 152 -70.89 15.29 7.91
N LYS A 153 -71.40 14.37 8.76
CA LYS A 153 -70.66 13.79 9.91
C LYS A 153 -69.68 12.67 9.49
N ALA A 154 -69.84 12.08 8.31
CA ALA A 154 -69.00 10.97 7.83
C ALA A 154 -67.61 11.39 7.29
N GLY A 155 -67.31 12.69 7.21
CA GLY A 155 -66.01 13.17 6.77
C GLY A 155 -65.02 13.22 7.94
N GLU A 156 -64.07 12.28 7.99
CA GLU A 156 -62.90 12.40 8.88
C GLU A 156 -62.20 13.75 8.64
N ALA A 157 -61.77 14.38 9.74
CA ALA A 157 -61.07 15.65 9.68
C ALA A 157 -59.75 15.50 8.92
N SER A 158 -59.73 16.00 7.69
CA SER A 158 -58.63 15.79 6.73
C SER A 158 -58.03 17.12 6.32
N ILE A 159 -56.71 17.15 6.21
CA ILE A 159 -56.03 18.31 5.62
C ILE A 159 -56.43 18.37 4.15
N TRP A 160 -56.86 19.53 3.69
CA TRP A 160 -57.27 19.75 2.31
C TRP A 160 -56.16 20.42 1.50
N GLN A 161 -55.46 21.39 2.11
CA GLN A 161 -54.48 22.22 1.41
C GLN A 161 -53.46 22.78 2.39
N ILE A 162 -52.20 22.89 1.95
CA ILE A 162 -51.15 23.67 2.62
C ILE A 162 -50.78 24.87 1.75
N VAL A 163 -50.63 26.03 2.38
CA VAL A 163 -50.19 27.27 1.71
C VAL A 163 -48.87 27.72 2.34
N PHE A 164 -47.83 27.80 1.53
CA PHE A 164 -46.52 28.32 1.90
C PHE A 164 -46.49 29.83 1.64
N HIS A 165 -46.04 30.58 2.64
CA HIS A 165 -45.93 32.05 2.57
C HIS A 165 -44.47 32.42 2.30
N GLN A 166 -44.12 32.62 1.04
CA GLN A 166 -42.82 33.17 0.65
C GLN A 166 -42.93 34.70 0.49
N PRO A 167 -41.81 35.46 0.57
CA PRO A 167 -41.86 36.92 0.49
C PRO A 167 -42.42 37.45 -0.83
N GLU A 168 -42.23 36.71 -1.93
CA GLU A 168 -42.59 37.14 -3.29
C GLU A 168 -43.81 36.42 -3.88
N ASP A 169 -44.22 35.26 -3.33
CA ASP A 169 -45.34 34.47 -3.84
C ASP A 169 -45.98 33.58 -2.73
N LYS A 170 -47.21 33.12 -2.97
CA LYS A 170 -47.90 32.12 -2.14
C LYS A 170 -48.10 30.86 -2.94
N THR A 171 -47.37 29.79 -2.59
CA THR A 171 -47.54 28.48 -3.22
C THR A 171 -48.51 27.65 -2.41
N ALA A 172 -49.54 27.09 -3.06
CA ALA A 172 -50.48 26.20 -2.41
C ALA A 172 -50.38 24.79 -2.99
N LEU A 173 -50.26 23.77 -2.13
CA LEU A 173 -50.21 22.37 -2.53
C LEU A 173 -51.39 21.60 -1.89
N LEU A 174 -51.92 20.65 -2.65
CA LEU A 174 -52.78 19.61 -2.09
C LEU A 174 -51.93 18.63 -1.28
N VAL A 175 -52.55 17.93 -0.33
CA VAL A 175 -51.83 16.99 0.56
C VAL A 175 -51.04 15.94 -0.22
N SER A 176 -51.62 15.35 -1.27
CA SER A 176 -50.92 14.35 -2.09
C SER A 176 -49.68 14.91 -2.77
N ASP A 177 -49.72 16.16 -3.21
CA ASP A 177 -48.59 16.79 -3.89
C ASP A 177 -47.53 17.26 -2.89
N ALA A 178 -47.94 17.68 -1.69
CA ALA A 178 -47.02 17.96 -0.59
C ALA A 178 -46.27 16.69 -0.13
N TRP A 179 -46.95 15.55 0.00
CA TRP A 179 -46.30 14.26 0.28
C TRP A 179 -45.30 13.86 -0.80
N ARG A 180 -45.66 14.01 -2.09
CA ARG A 180 -44.72 13.77 -3.21
C ARG A 180 -43.54 14.74 -3.21
N ALA A 181 -43.70 15.93 -2.63
CA ALA A 181 -42.66 16.94 -2.54
C ALA A 181 -41.77 16.82 -1.29
N GLY A 182 -41.93 15.78 -0.47
CA GLY A 182 -41.08 15.56 0.70
C GLY A 182 -41.72 15.90 2.05
N TYR A 183 -42.91 16.49 2.09
CA TYR A 183 -43.53 16.95 3.33
C TYR A 183 -44.33 15.85 4.02
N GLY A 184 -44.17 15.71 5.34
CA GLY A 184 -45.00 14.85 6.15
C GLY A 184 -46.20 15.62 6.70
N LEU A 185 -47.42 15.23 6.33
CA LEU A 185 -48.64 15.81 6.88
C LEU A 185 -49.46 14.75 7.58
N ASN A 186 -49.78 14.97 8.86
CA ASN A 186 -50.60 14.05 9.63
C ASN A 186 -51.65 14.80 10.47
N THR A 187 -52.73 14.10 10.77
CA THR A 187 -53.87 14.60 11.54
C THR A 187 -54.27 13.55 12.55
N THR A 188 -54.19 13.90 13.84
CA THR A 188 -54.75 13.08 14.93
C THR A 188 -56.07 13.68 15.39
N ASP A 189 -56.84 13.01 16.24
CA ASP A 189 -58.12 13.53 16.74
C ASP A 189 -58.03 14.95 17.29
N THR A 190 -56.90 15.30 17.91
CA THR A 190 -56.70 16.56 18.64
C THR A 190 -55.71 17.52 17.99
N ARG A 191 -54.93 17.12 16.97
CA ARG A 191 -53.82 17.94 16.44
C ARG A 191 -53.66 17.88 14.92
N VAL A 192 -52.96 18.89 14.39
CA VAL A 192 -52.45 18.96 13.01
C VAL A 192 -50.92 18.97 13.08
N VAL A 193 -50.27 18.10 12.31
CA VAL A 193 -48.82 17.91 12.31
C VAL A 193 -48.27 18.15 10.91
N LEU A 194 -47.19 18.92 10.84
CA LEU A 194 -46.42 19.16 9.63
C LEU A 194 -44.94 18.88 9.89
N ARG A 195 -44.33 18.08 9.02
CA ARG A 195 -42.91 17.75 9.01
C ARG A 195 -42.28 18.24 7.73
N ILE A 196 -41.12 18.88 7.90
CA ILE A 196 -40.41 19.56 6.83
C ILE A 196 -38.96 19.06 6.85
N PRO A 197 -38.52 18.31 5.84
CA PRO A 197 -37.11 17.95 5.73
C PRO A 197 -36.27 19.21 5.46
N TYR A 198 -35.04 19.28 5.96
CA TYR A 198 -34.16 20.44 5.74
C TYR A 198 -33.79 20.68 4.27
N THR A 199 -34.07 19.72 3.39
CA THR A 199 -33.89 19.79 1.93
C THR A 199 -35.09 20.38 1.19
N ALA A 200 -36.19 20.70 1.88
CA ALA A 200 -37.41 21.19 1.25
C ALA A 200 -37.22 22.56 0.56
N ALA A 201 -37.75 22.69 -0.66
CA ALA A 201 -37.51 23.86 -1.52
C ALA A 201 -38.10 25.18 -0.97
N GLN A 202 -39.11 25.10 -0.11
CA GLN A 202 -39.80 26.27 0.45
C GLN A 202 -39.17 26.79 1.75
N ILE A 203 -38.07 26.19 2.23
CA ILE A 203 -37.31 26.67 3.39
C ILE A 203 -36.60 27.99 3.05
N GLN A 204 -36.58 28.90 4.01
CA GLN A 204 -35.88 30.18 3.94
C GLN A 204 -34.81 30.24 5.03
N LEU A 205 -33.61 30.70 4.68
CA LEU A 205 -32.57 31.02 5.65
C LEU A 205 -32.80 32.45 6.16
N VAL A 206 -33.24 32.57 7.41
CA VAL A 206 -33.54 33.84 8.06
C VAL A 206 -32.52 34.10 9.16
N LYS A 207 -31.95 35.31 9.17
CA LYS A 207 -31.02 35.73 10.22
C LYS A 207 -31.76 36.51 11.31
N ASP A 208 -31.68 36.05 12.54
CA ASP A 208 -32.30 36.67 13.72
C ASP A 208 -31.27 36.74 14.86
N HIS A 209 -31.07 37.93 15.44
CA HIS A 209 -30.06 38.18 16.48
C HIS A 209 -28.63 37.68 16.16
N GLY A 210 -28.27 37.63 14.88
CA GLY A 210 -26.96 37.18 14.42
C GLY A 210 -26.87 35.68 14.08
N ILE A 211 -27.91 34.90 14.39
CA ILE A 211 -28.01 33.45 14.18
C ILE A 211 -28.91 33.18 12.97
N THR A 212 -28.51 32.24 12.13
CA THR A 212 -29.20 31.78 10.94
C THR A 212 -30.14 30.62 11.27
N PHE A 213 -31.39 30.75 10.84
CA PHE A 213 -32.45 29.75 11.01
C PHE A 213 -32.92 29.24 9.67
N SER A 214 -33.13 27.93 9.57
CA SER A 214 -34.01 27.35 8.56
C SER A 214 -35.43 27.56 9.02
N ALA A 215 -36.15 28.44 8.34
CA ALA A 215 -37.51 28.83 8.70
C ALA A 215 -38.48 28.57 7.54
N MET A 216 -39.70 28.18 7.89
CA MET A 216 -40.79 28.01 6.93
C MET A 216 -42.06 28.60 7.53
N ARG A 217 -42.72 29.48 6.78
CA ARG A 217 -44.04 30.01 7.13
C ARG A 217 -45.10 29.33 6.29
N SER A 218 -46.05 28.67 6.94
CA SER A 218 -47.14 27.97 6.25
C SER A 218 -48.44 28.03 7.02
N SER A 219 -49.56 27.92 6.29
CA SER A 219 -50.88 27.71 6.85
C SER A 219 -51.49 26.43 6.30
N ILE A 220 -52.00 25.60 7.20
CA ILE A 220 -52.71 24.38 6.86
C ILE A 220 -54.21 24.62 6.95
N PHE A 221 -54.92 24.28 5.88
CA PHE A 221 -56.38 24.27 5.83
C PHE A 221 -56.86 22.84 6.04
N TYR A 222 -57.56 22.59 7.15
CA TYR A 222 -58.16 21.29 7.43
C TYR A 222 -59.68 21.40 7.46
N LYS A 223 -60.34 20.37 6.93
CA LYS A 223 -61.79 20.30 6.86
C LYS A 223 -62.31 19.63 8.13
N LEU A 224 -63.25 20.27 8.81
CA LEU A 224 -63.98 19.71 9.94
C LEU A 224 -65.48 19.75 9.61
N GLN A 225 -66.05 18.59 9.25
CA GLN A 225 -67.43 18.47 8.74
C GLN A 225 -67.68 19.39 7.52
N TRP A 226 -68.49 20.44 7.66
CA TRP A 226 -68.76 21.45 6.61
C TRP A 226 -67.87 22.70 6.71
N MET A 227 -67.01 22.81 7.72
CA MET A 227 -66.14 23.98 7.92
C MET A 227 -64.72 23.71 7.43
N ILE A 228 -64.03 24.77 7.01
CA ILE A 228 -62.60 24.77 6.73
C ILE A 228 -61.94 25.67 7.78
N LEU A 229 -61.02 25.10 8.54
CA LEU A 229 -60.26 25.78 9.59
C LEU A 229 -58.82 25.95 9.13
N MET A 230 -58.23 27.09 9.46
CA MET A 230 -56.86 27.45 9.09
C MET A 230 -55.98 27.44 10.34
N VAL A 231 -54.84 26.77 10.25
CA VAL A 231 -53.84 26.69 11.32
C VAL A 231 -52.53 27.24 10.80
N ASP A 232 -51.94 28.21 11.50
CA ASP A 232 -50.58 28.66 11.23
C ASP A 232 -49.58 27.65 11.81
N THR A 233 -48.66 27.24 10.93
CA THR A 233 -47.70 26.14 11.11
C THR A 233 -46.29 26.63 10.83
N ALA A 234 -46.03 27.91 11.15
CA ALA A 234 -44.68 28.44 11.05
C ALA A 234 -43.72 27.72 12.01
N VAL A 235 -42.53 27.38 11.51
CA VAL A 235 -41.46 26.76 12.27
C VAL A 235 -40.11 27.36 11.87
N ALA A 236 -39.18 27.44 12.82
CA ALA A 236 -37.81 27.85 12.59
C ALA A 236 -36.85 27.02 13.44
N CYS A 237 -35.72 26.62 12.86
CA CYS A 237 -34.72 25.81 13.54
C CYS A 237 -33.30 26.35 13.29
N PRO A 238 -32.43 26.42 14.33
CA PRO A 238 -31.12 27.04 14.21
C PRO A 238 -30.15 26.18 13.36
N VAL A 239 -29.55 26.82 12.35
CA VAL A 239 -28.51 26.22 11.50
C VAL A 239 -27.13 26.43 12.11
N ASP A 240 -26.83 27.65 12.57
CA ASP A 240 -25.61 28.03 13.29
C ASP A 240 -25.94 28.41 14.75
N GLY A 241 -25.17 29.32 15.37
CA GLY A 241 -25.33 29.71 16.78
C GLY A 241 -24.38 29.00 17.74
N VAL A 242 -23.29 28.44 17.22
CA VAL A 242 -22.23 27.83 18.02
C VAL A 242 -20.92 28.57 17.78
N ASP A 243 -20.36 29.11 18.85
CA ASP A 243 -19.03 29.73 18.86
C ASP A 243 -18.03 28.86 19.62
N TYR A 244 -16.75 28.95 19.22
CA TYR A 244 -15.65 28.22 19.84
C TYR A 244 -14.62 29.22 20.37
N ILE A 245 -14.60 29.43 21.68
CA ILE A 245 -13.71 30.39 22.32
C ILE A 245 -12.97 29.70 23.48
N ASN A 246 -11.64 29.78 23.49
CA ASN A 246 -10.80 29.26 24.58
C ASN A 246 -11.14 27.81 24.99
N LYS A 247 -11.21 26.89 24.02
CA LYS A 247 -11.59 25.47 24.22
C LYS A 247 -12.96 25.28 24.89
N THR A 248 -13.88 26.22 24.69
CA THR A 248 -15.25 26.17 25.19
C THR A 248 -16.21 26.34 24.02
N ILE A 249 -17.19 25.45 23.95
CA ILE A 249 -18.35 25.54 23.06
C ILE A 249 -19.34 26.49 23.70
N ILE A 250 -19.79 27.50 22.96
CA ILE A 250 -20.82 28.44 23.37
C ILE A 250 -21.99 28.28 22.39
N TRP A 251 -23.04 27.60 22.84
CA TRP A 251 -24.26 27.42 22.06
C TRP A 251 -25.30 28.45 22.49
N THR A 252 -25.76 29.27 21.54
CA THR A 252 -26.69 30.38 21.80
C THR A 252 -27.97 30.15 21.02
N VAL A 253 -29.11 30.27 21.71
CA VAL A 253 -30.45 30.18 21.12
C VAL A 253 -31.26 31.41 21.56
N PRO A 254 -31.72 32.28 20.63
CA PRO A 254 -32.67 33.35 20.93
C PRO A 254 -33.99 32.79 21.46
N LYS A 255 -34.60 33.44 22.45
CA LYS A 255 -35.86 32.99 23.05
C LYS A 255 -37.07 33.14 22.13
N TYR A 256 -37.14 34.27 21.42
CA TYR A 256 -38.30 34.61 20.61
C TYR A 256 -37.86 34.90 19.18
N ILE A 257 -38.14 33.95 18.29
CA ILE A 257 -37.65 33.93 16.91
C ILE A 257 -38.72 34.51 15.98
N GLN A 258 -38.39 35.62 15.31
CA GLN A 258 -39.32 36.40 14.49
C GLN A 258 -40.21 35.58 13.52
N PRO A 259 -39.70 34.60 12.75
CA PRO A 259 -40.55 33.74 11.90
C PRO A 259 -41.68 32.98 12.60
N VAL A 260 -41.50 32.63 13.88
CA VAL A 260 -42.44 31.84 14.71
C VAL A 260 -43.28 32.74 15.61
N SER A 261 -42.72 33.89 15.96
CA SER A 261 -43.30 34.92 16.83
C SER A 261 -43.61 36.21 16.05
N ALA A 262 -44.15 36.06 14.83
CA ALA A 262 -44.60 37.19 14.02
C ALA A 262 -46.05 37.62 14.38
N GLY A 263 -46.17 38.77 15.04
CA GLY A 263 -47.45 39.41 15.38
C GLY A 263 -47.77 39.49 16.88
N GLU A 264 -46.90 38.96 17.73
CA GLU A 264 -47.04 38.85 19.18
C GLU A 264 -46.33 40.02 19.89
N THR A 265 -46.88 40.46 21.03
CA THR A 265 -46.41 41.65 21.76
C THR A 265 -45.98 41.37 23.20
N SER A 266 -46.28 40.17 23.72
CA SER A 266 -45.95 39.75 25.08
C SER A 266 -45.58 38.27 25.12
N PHE A 267 -44.49 37.96 25.82
CA PHE A 267 -44.01 36.61 26.05
C PHE A 267 -43.75 36.41 27.54
N GLU A 268 -44.11 35.25 28.08
CA GLU A 268 -43.80 34.83 29.44
C GLU A 268 -43.06 33.49 29.39
N ASP A 269 -41.82 33.43 29.90
CA ASP A 269 -41.07 32.18 29.98
C ASP A 269 -41.66 31.27 31.05
N VAL A 270 -42.00 30.04 30.66
CA VAL A 270 -42.56 29.02 31.55
C VAL A 270 -41.48 28.02 31.97
N LEU A 271 -40.67 27.55 31.03
CA LEU A 271 -39.66 26.53 31.28
C LEU A 271 -38.45 26.67 30.36
N VAL A 272 -37.25 26.51 30.90
CA VAL A 272 -36.01 26.36 30.13
C VAL A 272 -35.22 25.20 30.72
N GLU A 273 -35.13 24.11 29.97
CA GLU A 273 -34.37 22.93 30.36
C GLU A 273 -33.40 22.55 29.26
N VAL A 274 -32.17 22.23 29.65
CA VAL A 274 -31.13 21.77 28.73
C VAL A 274 -30.67 20.39 29.13
N GLY A 275 -30.13 19.67 28.16
CA GLY A 275 -29.42 18.44 28.47
C GLY A 275 -28.61 17.90 27.32
N VAL A 276 -28.14 16.66 27.53
CA VAL A 276 -27.23 15.97 26.63
C VAL A 276 -27.81 14.59 26.32
N ASP A 277 -27.74 14.18 25.06
CA ASP A 277 -28.33 12.93 24.56
C ASP A 277 -29.78 12.78 25.05
N LEU A 278 -30.60 13.83 24.91
CA LEU A 278 -32.01 13.87 25.32
C LEU A 278 -32.29 13.62 26.82
N HIS A 279 -31.27 13.58 27.69
CA HIS A 279 -31.44 13.53 29.14
C HIS A 279 -31.33 14.93 29.76
N LYS A 280 -32.40 15.38 30.40
CA LYS A 280 -32.46 16.66 31.12
C LYS A 280 -31.42 16.66 32.23
N LEU A 281 -30.59 17.70 32.30
CA LEU A 281 -29.55 17.80 33.32
C LEU A 281 -30.02 18.67 34.48
N SER A 282 -29.89 18.14 35.69
CA SER A 282 -30.09 18.92 36.91
C SER A 282 -28.96 19.95 37.09
N ALA A 283 -29.22 21.00 37.87
CA ALA A 283 -28.20 22.00 38.21
C ALA A 283 -26.95 21.37 38.85
N LYS A 284 -27.11 20.28 39.62
CA LYS A 284 -26.01 19.55 40.24
C LYS A 284 -25.16 18.80 39.22
N GLU A 285 -25.78 18.14 38.25
CA GLU A 285 -25.07 17.43 37.18
C GLU A 285 -24.33 18.40 36.27
N MET A 286 -24.97 19.51 35.89
CA MET A 286 -24.32 20.57 35.12
C MET A 286 -23.08 21.12 35.86
N ALA A 287 -23.20 21.40 37.15
CA ALA A 287 -22.06 21.85 37.96
C ALA A 287 -20.93 20.81 38.02
N SER A 288 -21.25 19.51 38.17
CA SER A 288 -20.23 18.45 38.17
C SER A 288 -19.50 18.29 36.83
N ARG A 289 -20.18 18.64 35.72
CA ARG A 289 -19.65 18.57 34.35
C ARG A 289 -19.01 19.89 33.89
N ASN A 290 -18.98 20.92 34.74
CA ASN A 290 -18.55 22.28 34.43
C ASN A 290 -19.35 22.95 33.30
N TYR A 291 -20.63 22.59 33.19
CA TYR A 291 -21.58 23.22 32.27
C TYR A 291 -22.17 24.47 32.89
N VAL A 292 -22.28 25.54 32.09
CA VAL A 292 -22.87 26.80 32.52
C VAL A 292 -24.02 27.15 31.61
N LEU A 293 -25.24 27.09 32.16
CA LEU A 293 -26.45 27.60 31.54
C LEU A 293 -26.65 29.06 31.95
N LEU A 294 -26.74 29.95 30.98
CA LEU A 294 -27.09 31.35 31.14
C LEU A 294 -28.43 31.59 30.46
N ASN A 295 -29.42 32.01 31.23
CA ASN A 295 -30.76 32.32 30.75
C ASN A 295 -30.98 33.83 30.82
N ASP A 296 -30.53 34.55 29.78
CA ASP A 296 -30.64 36.01 29.71
C ASP A 296 -32.03 36.43 29.20
N LEU A 297 -32.31 37.75 29.15
CA LEU A 297 -33.62 38.25 28.72
C LEU A 297 -34.00 37.87 27.28
N ASN A 298 -33.02 37.80 26.37
CA ASN A 298 -33.27 37.60 24.93
C ASN A 298 -32.74 36.26 24.39
N ALA A 299 -31.88 35.57 25.14
CA ALA A 299 -31.19 34.37 24.66
C ALA A 299 -30.90 33.39 25.78
N ILE A 300 -30.89 32.11 25.42
CA ILE A 300 -30.46 30.98 26.23
C ILE A 300 -29.09 30.58 25.71
N MET A 301 -28.08 30.63 26.58
CA MET A 301 -26.70 30.29 26.25
C MET A 301 -26.21 29.12 27.09
N MET A 302 -25.59 28.14 26.45
CA MET A 302 -24.97 27.01 27.08
C MET A 302 -23.46 27.02 26.81
N ARG A 303 -22.65 27.01 27.88
CA ARG A 303 -21.19 26.94 27.79
C ARG A 303 -20.71 25.56 28.23
N ILE A 304 -19.98 24.90 27.34
CA ILE A 304 -19.51 23.52 27.52
C ILE A 304 -18.00 23.46 27.23
N PRO A 305 -17.16 23.09 28.20
CA PRO A 305 -15.75 22.84 27.95
C PRO A 305 -15.58 21.66 26.98
N ILE A 306 -14.66 21.80 26.02
CA ILE A 306 -14.31 20.70 25.11
C ILE A 306 -13.69 19.56 25.92
N GLY A 307 -14.17 18.33 25.70
CA GLY A 307 -13.75 17.14 26.45
C GLY A 307 -14.57 16.88 27.73
N ALA A 308 -15.62 17.66 27.99
CA ALA A 308 -16.51 17.43 29.12
C ALA A 308 -17.38 16.18 28.94
N GLU A 309 -17.95 15.71 30.05
CA GLU A 309 -18.75 14.48 30.11
C GLU A 309 -20.09 14.62 29.36
N GLY A 310 -20.40 13.68 28.48
CA GLY A 310 -21.59 13.69 27.64
C GLY A 310 -21.29 13.98 26.17
N GLY A 311 -20.09 14.48 25.85
CA GLY A 311 -19.55 14.42 24.50
C GLY A 311 -18.48 13.33 24.34
N TYR A 312 -17.98 13.21 23.13
CA TYR A 312 -16.98 12.22 22.74
C TYR A 312 -16.04 12.77 21.67
N TYR A 313 -14.82 12.25 21.63
CA TYR A 313 -13.90 12.54 20.54
C TYR A 313 -14.13 11.57 19.39
N LYS A 314 -14.05 12.07 18.16
CA LYS A 314 -14.00 11.29 16.94
C LYS A 314 -12.80 11.65 16.10
N THR A 315 -12.26 10.66 15.39
CA THR A 315 -11.17 10.90 14.46
C THR A 315 -11.69 11.65 13.23
N SER A 316 -10.90 12.57 12.70
CA SER A 316 -11.22 13.32 11.49
C SER A 316 -9.96 13.51 10.67
N VAL A 317 -10.10 13.62 9.34
CA VAL A 317 -8.99 13.92 8.43
C VAL A 317 -9.22 15.29 7.81
N SER A 318 -8.19 16.13 7.82
CA SER A 318 -8.21 17.40 7.10
C SER A 318 -6.93 17.51 6.26
N SER A 319 -7.08 17.69 4.95
CA SER A 319 -5.95 17.76 4.00
C SER A 319 -4.97 16.58 4.10
N GLY A 320 -5.47 15.38 4.40
CA GLY A 320 -4.66 14.16 4.57
C GLY A 320 -3.97 14.02 5.93
N LEU A 321 -4.14 14.99 6.84
CA LEU A 321 -3.59 14.95 8.19
C LEU A 321 -4.61 14.37 9.18
N HIS A 322 -4.12 13.53 10.07
CA HIS A 322 -4.88 12.98 11.19
C HIS A 322 -5.12 14.03 12.29
N GLY A 323 -6.34 14.07 12.79
CA GLY A 323 -6.71 14.88 13.93
C GLY A 323 -8.00 14.38 14.57
N THR A 324 -8.52 15.19 15.49
CA THR A 324 -9.74 14.85 16.24
C THR A 324 -10.70 16.02 16.24
N LYS A 325 -11.99 15.69 16.33
CA LYS A 325 -13.06 16.62 16.68
C LYS A 325 -13.76 16.12 17.92
N TYR A 326 -14.24 17.03 18.74
CA TYR A 326 -15.14 16.71 19.84
C TYR A 326 -16.58 16.94 19.37
N ALA A 327 -17.44 15.96 19.64
CA ALA A 327 -18.85 15.99 19.31
C ALA A 327 -19.68 15.87 20.60
N ILE A 328 -20.79 16.60 20.67
CA ILE A 328 -21.75 16.50 21.77
C ILE A 328 -23.17 16.75 21.25
N ASN A 329 -24.12 15.88 21.63
CA ASN A 329 -25.52 16.03 21.27
C ASN A 329 -26.25 16.82 22.36
N LEU A 330 -26.53 18.08 22.10
CA LEU A 330 -27.28 18.92 23.01
C LEU A 330 -28.75 18.89 22.67
N PHE A 331 -29.59 19.06 23.68
CA PHE A 331 -30.96 19.46 23.45
C PHE A 331 -31.40 20.57 24.41
N LEU A 332 -32.35 21.35 23.95
CA LEU A 332 -33.00 22.44 24.67
C LEU A 332 -34.50 22.25 24.58
N GLU A 333 -35.20 22.34 25.70
CA GLU A 333 -36.64 22.50 25.80
C GLU A 333 -36.94 23.89 26.37
N HIS A 334 -37.51 24.76 25.53
CA HIS A 334 -37.97 26.10 25.93
C HIS A 334 -39.49 26.16 25.79
N GLN A 335 -40.19 26.51 26.86
CA GLN A 335 -41.61 26.74 26.86
C GLN A 335 -41.91 28.19 27.22
N TRP A 336 -42.79 28.82 26.45
CA TRP A 336 -43.29 30.16 26.72
C TRP A 336 -44.79 30.25 26.47
N GLU A 337 -45.44 31.20 27.13
CA GLU A 337 -46.81 31.59 26.86
C GLU A 337 -46.84 32.90 26.07
N ASP A 338 -47.63 32.92 24.98
CA ASP A 338 -47.86 34.12 24.18
C ASP A 338 -49.36 34.38 23.96
N ASN A 339 -49.68 35.60 23.58
CA ASN A 339 -51.06 36.09 23.49
C ASN A 339 -51.87 35.53 22.30
N LYS A 340 -51.26 34.73 21.42
CA LYS A 340 -51.92 34.18 20.22
C LYS A 340 -52.05 32.66 20.27
N TRP A 341 -51.04 31.96 20.78
CA TRP A 341 -50.91 30.51 20.74
C TRP A 341 -50.94 29.87 22.12
N GLY A 342 -51.09 30.66 23.19
CA GLY A 342 -50.96 30.20 24.56
C GLY A 342 -49.59 29.55 24.78
N LEU A 343 -49.58 28.37 25.40
CA LEU A 343 -48.35 27.63 25.67
C LEU A 343 -47.74 27.03 24.41
N THR A 344 -46.55 27.53 24.04
CA THR A 344 -45.69 26.96 23.01
C THR A 344 -44.52 26.22 23.64
N LYS A 345 -44.28 24.99 23.18
CA LYS A 345 -43.11 24.18 23.54
C LYS A 345 -42.18 24.03 22.35
N TYR A 346 -40.92 24.39 22.53
CA TYR A 346 -39.89 24.38 21.49
C TYR A 346 -38.73 23.48 21.92
N ILE A 347 -38.53 22.40 21.17
CA ILE A 347 -37.46 21.44 21.40
C ILE A 347 -36.44 21.59 20.26
N ILE A 348 -35.17 21.81 20.62
CA ILE A 348 -34.07 21.78 19.67
C ILE A 348 -33.14 20.64 20.03
N ILE A 349 -32.87 19.76 19.07
CA ILE A 349 -31.88 18.69 19.17
C ILE A 349 -30.75 19.05 18.20
N LYS A 350 -29.54 19.23 18.72
CA LYS A 350 -28.39 19.71 17.93
C LYS A 350 -27.14 18.92 18.28
N GLU A 351 -26.61 18.19 17.30
CA GLU A 351 -25.24 17.68 17.36
C GLU A 351 -24.28 18.84 17.08
N ILE A 352 -23.36 19.07 18.01
CA ILE A 352 -22.33 20.10 17.88
C ILE A 352 -20.98 19.42 17.69
N GLU A 353 -20.28 19.80 16.62
CA GLU A 353 -18.93 19.32 16.32
C GLU A 353 -17.92 20.46 16.31
N THR A 354 -16.85 20.31 17.09
CA THR A 354 -15.78 21.30 17.11
C THR A 354 -15.00 21.34 15.78
N PRO A 355 -14.31 22.45 15.49
CA PRO A 355 -13.32 22.50 14.42
C PRO A 355 -12.26 21.39 14.57
N PHE A 356 -11.61 21.07 13.45
CA PHE A 356 -10.53 20.09 13.39
C PHE A 356 -9.32 20.54 14.23
N GLU A 357 -8.88 19.69 15.17
CA GLU A 357 -7.63 19.85 15.92
C GLU A 357 -6.64 18.76 15.48
N GLN A 358 -5.51 19.17 14.89
CA GLN A 358 -4.47 18.24 14.45
C GLN A 358 -3.82 17.56 15.65
N VAL A 359 -3.62 16.25 15.57
CA VAL A 359 -2.97 15.45 16.62
C VAL A 359 -1.69 14.84 16.08
N GLU A 360 -0.55 15.14 16.71
CA GLU A 360 0.73 14.52 16.39
C GLU A 360 0.76 13.05 16.84
N LEU A 361 1.15 12.16 15.93
CA LEU A 361 1.23 10.73 16.19
C LEU A 361 2.61 10.37 16.75
N THR A 362 2.62 9.65 17.87
CA THR A 362 3.86 9.17 18.47
C THR A 362 4.32 7.88 17.80
N ILE A 363 5.56 7.82 17.34
CA ILE A 363 6.19 6.60 16.81
C ILE A 363 7.33 6.20 17.74
N THR A 364 7.23 5.01 18.34
CA THR A 364 8.20 4.53 19.32
C THR A 364 8.93 3.29 18.79
N ASN A 365 10.26 3.35 18.77
CA ASN A 365 11.10 2.22 18.39
C ASN A 365 11.44 1.37 19.63
N ASN A 366 10.84 0.18 19.72
CA ASN A 366 11.04 -0.82 20.78
C ASN A 366 11.80 -2.06 20.26
N SER A 367 12.69 -1.87 19.28
CA SER A 367 13.40 -2.96 18.60
C SER A 367 14.30 -3.78 19.54
N ASN A 368 14.34 -5.09 19.32
CA ASN A 368 15.27 -6.01 19.97
C ASN A 368 16.37 -6.43 19.01
N LEU A 369 17.49 -5.70 19.04
CA LEU A 369 18.61 -5.91 18.13
C LEU A 369 19.33 -7.26 18.35
N SER A 370 19.28 -7.82 19.56
CA SER A 370 19.85 -9.14 19.86
C SER A 370 19.09 -10.27 19.18
N LEU A 371 17.76 -10.15 19.05
CA LEU A 371 16.92 -11.08 18.30
C LEU A 371 16.80 -10.73 16.82
N ARG A 372 17.50 -9.68 16.35
CA ARG A 372 17.42 -9.13 14.99
C ARG A 372 15.99 -8.77 14.56
N LEU A 373 15.18 -8.25 15.48
CA LEU A 373 13.80 -7.84 15.22
C LEU A 373 13.63 -6.34 15.47
N MET A 374 12.98 -5.66 14.53
CA MET A 374 12.49 -4.30 14.72
C MET A 374 11.02 -4.33 15.13
N ASN A 375 10.72 -3.68 16.26
CA ASN A 375 9.36 -3.55 16.80
C ASN A 375 9.04 -2.08 16.94
N ILE A 376 8.11 -1.58 16.13
CA ILE A 376 7.73 -0.18 16.09
C ILE A 376 6.28 -0.06 16.54
N THR A 377 6.03 0.74 17.56
CA THR A 377 4.68 1.07 18.01
C THR A 377 4.27 2.41 17.40
N VAL A 378 3.12 2.43 16.74
CA VAL A 378 2.62 3.59 15.99
C VAL A 378 1.32 4.10 16.61
N GLY A 379 1.37 5.37 17.00
CA GLY A 379 0.23 6.19 17.37
C GLY A 379 -0.47 5.78 18.66
N THR A 380 -1.55 6.49 18.94
CA THR A 380 -2.58 6.12 19.90
C THR A 380 -3.88 6.63 19.32
N PHE A 381 -4.63 5.75 18.69
CA PHE A 381 -5.82 6.04 17.92
C PHE A 381 -7.08 5.80 18.74
N LEU A 382 -8.16 6.49 18.37
CA LEU A 382 -9.50 6.18 18.86
C LEU A 382 -9.99 4.87 18.23
N THR A 383 -11.09 4.32 18.76
CA THR A 383 -11.61 3.00 18.36
C THR A 383 -12.15 2.96 16.94
N ASP A 384 -12.44 4.12 16.35
CA ASP A 384 -12.97 4.33 15.00
C ASP A 384 -11.91 4.22 13.89
N VAL A 385 -10.62 4.08 14.25
CA VAL A 385 -9.52 3.92 13.30
C VAL A 385 -9.14 2.46 13.13
N LYS A 386 -8.98 2.02 11.87
CA LYS A 386 -8.53 0.67 11.52
C LYS A 386 -7.35 0.72 10.55
N LEU A 387 -6.34 -0.10 10.78
CA LEU A 387 -5.23 -0.28 9.84
C LEU A 387 -5.72 -1.05 8.61
N MET A 388 -5.57 -0.46 7.42
CA MET A 388 -6.11 -1.02 6.17
C MET A 388 -5.03 -1.70 5.34
N ASN A 389 -3.90 -1.02 5.10
CA ASN A 389 -2.82 -1.53 4.27
C ASN A 389 -1.46 -0.92 4.68
N LEU A 390 -0.39 -1.54 4.16
CA LEU A 390 0.98 -1.10 4.34
C LEU A 390 1.61 -0.86 2.96
N THR A 391 2.38 0.21 2.81
CA THR A 391 3.21 0.45 1.63
C THR A 391 4.65 0.09 1.95
N ILE A 392 5.15 -0.99 1.34
CA ILE A 392 6.48 -1.56 1.53
C ILE A 392 7.22 -1.46 0.18
N GLU A 393 8.39 -0.80 0.15
CA GLU A 393 9.18 -0.60 -1.09
C GLU A 393 8.39 0.01 -2.27
N GLY A 394 7.34 0.79 -1.99
CA GLY A 394 6.47 1.40 -2.99
C GLY A 394 5.28 0.54 -3.42
N ALA A 395 5.20 -0.74 -3.01
CA ALA A 395 4.05 -1.60 -3.24
C ALA A 395 3.07 -1.52 -2.05
N THR A 396 1.78 -1.32 -2.33
CA THR A 396 0.74 -1.29 -1.29
C THR A 396 0.12 -2.67 -1.14
N VAL A 397 0.16 -3.23 0.06
CA VAL A 397 -0.30 -4.59 0.39
C VAL A 397 -1.30 -4.56 1.53
N ALA A 398 -2.33 -5.41 1.48
CA ALA A 398 -3.29 -5.52 2.57
C ALA A 398 -2.61 -6.06 3.84
N VAL A 399 -3.17 -5.75 5.03
CA VAL A 399 -2.62 -6.22 6.32
C VAL A 399 -2.45 -7.75 6.36
N SER A 400 -3.37 -8.50 5.76
CA SER A 400 -3.29 -9.98 5.66
C SER A 400 -2.16 -10.47 4.76
N GLU A 401 -1.80 -9.72 3.74
CA GLU A 401 -0.75 -10.06 2.76
C GLU A 401 0.64 -9.63 3.25
N ALA A 402 0.72 -8.61 4.11
CA ALA A 402 1.97 -8.10 4.68
C ALA A 402 2.81 -9.18 5.39
N VAL A 403 2.16 -10.23 5.91
CA VAL A 403 2.84 -11.38 6.52
C VAL A 403 3.73 -12.12 5.53
N GLN A 404 3.32 -12.22 4.26
CA GLN A 404 4.12 -12.84 3.19
C GLN A 404 5.38 -12.02 2.89
N HIS A 405 5.35 -10.71 3.15
CA HIS A 405 6.49 -9.80 3.04
C HIS A 405 7.34 -9.73 4.33
N GLY A 406 7.03 -10.54 5.36
CA GLY A 406 7.77 -10.61 6.61
C GLY A 406 7.38 -9.56 7.66
N TYR A 407 6.23 -8.89 7.48
CA TYR A 407 5.69 -7.91 8.41
C TYR A 407 4.56 -8.51 9.25
N LEU A 408 4.75 -8.52 10.56
CA LEU A 408 3.70 -8.89 11.51
C LEU A 408 3.11 -7.62 12.11
N THR A 409 1.78 -7.54 12.13
CA THR A 409 1.07 -6.40 12.71
C THR A 409 0.22 -6.86 13.89
N TYR A 410 0.27 -6.09 14.98
CA TYR A 410 -0.51 -6.37 16.18
C TYR A 410 -1.28 -5.13 16.61
N GLU A 411 -2.53 -5.30 17.02
CA GLU A 411 -3.31 -4.26 17.68
C GLU A 411 -3.15 -4.39 19.20
N ILE A 412 -2.80 -3.31 19.88
CA ILE A 412 -2.85 -3.20 21.33
C ILE A 412 -4.02 -2.32 21.71
N ARG A 413 -4.81 -2.75 22.70
CA ARG A 413 -5.85 -1.94 23.33
C ARG A 413 -5.40 -1.51 24.72
N TYR A 414 -5.45 -0.21 25.00
CA TYR A 414 -5.15 0.34 26.30
C TYR A 414 -6.40 0.36 27.20
N ALA A 415 -6.20 0.49 28.52
CA ALA A 415 -7.30 0.51 29.49
C ALA A 415 -8.29 1.68 29.29
N ASN A 416 -7.84 2.77 28.65
CA ASN A 416 -8.68 3.91 28.29
C ASN A 416 -9.49 3.70 26.98
N GLY A 417 -9.43 2.51 26.38
CA GLY A 417 -10.11 2.16 25.12
C GLY A 417 -9.36 2.56 23.85
N SER A 418 -8.30 3.37 23.94
CA SER A 418 -7.48 3.73 22.79
C SER A 418 -6.67 2.54 22.26
N LYS A 419 -6.30 2.60 20.98
CA LYS A 419 -5.61 1.53 20.27
C LYS A 419 -4.26 1.99 19.72
N ALA A 420 -3.27 1.12 19.70
CA ALA A 420 -2.02 1.35 18.99
C ALA A 420 -1.68 0.13 18.13
N TYR A 421 -0.87 0.35 17.09
CA TYR A 421 -0.44 -0.71 16.20
C TYR A 421 1.05 -0.96 16.37
N ILE A 422 1.44 -2.22 16.55
CA ILE A 422 2.84 -2.65 16.50
C ILE A 422 3.12 -3.23 15.12
N ILE A 423 4.18 -2.76 14.50
CA ILE A 423 4.78 -3.33 13.31
C ILE A 423 6.07 -4.04 13.71
N GLN A 424 6.12 -5.34 13.47
CA GLN A 424 7.27 -6.18 13.74
C GLN A 424 7.86 -6.71 12.43
N VAL A 425 9.16 -6.53 12.22
CA VAL A 425 9.88 -6.96 11.02
C VAL A 425 11.30 -7.43 11.36
N SER A 426 11.80 -8.44 10.65
CA SER A 426 13.19 -8.91 10.83
C SER A 426 14.18 -7.97 10.15
N LEU A 427 15.34 -7.74 10.78
CA LEU A 427 16.46 -7.00 10.17
C LEU A 427 16.98 -7.68 8.89
N ASP A 428 16.70 -8.97 8.72
CA ASP A 428 17.13 -9.73 7.56
C ASP A 428 16.13 -9.65 6.39
N ALA A 429 14.95 -9.06 6.60
CA ALA A 429 13.96 -8.85 5.56
C ALA A 429 14.54 -8.05 4.37
N PRO A 430 14.14 -8.36 3.11
CA PRO A 430 14.66 -7.68 1.92
C PRO A 430 14.38 -6.17 1.91
N SER A 431 13.23 -5.77 2.44
CA SER A 431 12.76 -4.38 2.49
C SER A 431 13.50 -3.48 3.48
N ILE A 432 14.35 -4.05 4.35
CA ILE A 432 15.19 -3.27 5.25
C ILE A 432 16.46 -2.86 4.51
N LYS A 433 16.66 -1.54 4.38
CA LYS A 433 17.87 -0.99 3.77
C LYS A 433 19.06 -1.17 4.72
N LYS A 434 20.18 -1.66 4.21
CA LYS A 434 21.39 -1.98 4.97
C LYS A 434 22.56 -1.18 4.44
N GLU A 435 23.18 -0.35 5.29
CA GLU A 435 24.30 0.51 4.91
C GLU A 435 25.50 0.36 5.85
N TYR A 436 26.71 0.39 5.31
CA TYR A 436 27.94 0.30 6.12
C TYR A 436 28.35 1.67 6.66
N MET A 437 28.46 1.80 7.99
CA MET A 437 28.79 3.07 8.66
C MET A 437 30.27 3.20 9.04
N GLY A 438 31.07 2.13 8.91
CA GLY A 438 32.43 2.07 9.48
C GLY A 438 32.46 1.38 10.84
N ALA A 439 33.66 1.13 11.37
CA ALA A 439 33.89 0.55 12.72
C ALA A 439 33.09 -0.73 13.03
N ASP A 440 32.98 -1.61 12.05
CA ASP A 440 32.24 -2.88 12.09
C ASP A 440 30.71 -2.74 12.32
N MET A 441 30.13 -1.57 12.02
CA MET A 441 28.70 -1.30 12.17
C MET A 441 27.96 -1.18 10.84
N ARG A 442 26.69 -1.61 10.85
CA ARG A 442 25.72 -1.42 9.77
C ARG A 442 24.49 -0.67 10.29
N ALA A 443 24.01 0.29 9.52
CA ALA A 443 22.70 0.92 9.70
C ALA A 443 21.63 0.07 9.02
N TYR A 444 20.55 -0.17 9.74
CA TYR A 444 19.33 -0.81 9.26
C TYR A 444 18.22 0.21 9.27
N THR A 445 17.67 0.52 8.10
CA THR A 445 16.61 1.52 7.96
C THR A 445 15.34 0.83 7.51
N LEU A 446 14.30 0.92 8.34
CA LEU A 446 12.93 0.62 7.98
C LEU A 446 12.27 1.86 7.39
N ASN A 447 11.63 1.70 6.24
CA ASN A 447 10.78 2.72 5.63
C ASN A 447 9.49 2.06 5.16
N VAL A 448 8.41 2.26 5.92
CA VAL A 448 7.08 1.71 5.61
C VAL A 448 6.04 2.80 5.85
N THR A 449 5.03 2.89 5.00
CA THR A 449 3.91 3.80 5.20
C THR A 449 2.67 3.00 5.59
N LEU A 450 2.01 3.37 6.68
CA LEU A 450 0.77 2.73 7.12
C LEU A 450 -0.42 3.56 6.64
N ALA A 451 -1.44 2.93 6.04
CA ALA A 451 -2.70 3.60 5.72
C ALA A 451 -3.82 3.12 6.63
N PHE A 452 -4.56 4.09 7.15
CA PHE A 452 -5.68 3.89 8.06
C PHE A 452 -6.98 4.32 7.41
N ILE A 453 -8.07 3.68 7.81
CA ILE A 453 -9.44 4.03 7.46
C ILE A 453 -10.24 4.34 8.73
N ILE A 454 -11.10 5.34 8.65
CA ILE A 454 -11.99 5.76 9.75
C ILE A 454 -13.39 5.20 9.47
N HIS A 455 -14.00 4.54 10.45
CA HIS A 455 -15.38 4.08 10.36
C HIS A 455 -16.32 4.97 11.21
N PRO A 456 -17.52 5.33 10.70
CA PRO A 456 -18.10 4.93 9.42
C PRO A 456 -17.79 5.85 8.22
N THR A 457 -17.11 6.98 8.42
CA THR A 457 -16.95 8.03 7.38
C THR A 457 -16.16 7.56 6.15
N SER A 458 -15.41 6.47 6.26
CA SER A 458 -14.55 5.90 5.20
C SER A 458 -13.46 6.85 4.73
N GLU A 459 -13.14 7.88 5.53
CA GLU A 459 -11.99 8.76 5.31
C GLU A 459 -10.70 7.99 5.59
N THR A 460 -9.63 8.32 4.86
CA THR A 460 -8.33 7.65 5.00
C THR A 460 -7.21 8.64 5.22
N PHE A 461 -6.18 8.20 5.95
CA PHE A 461 -4.95 8.97 6.17
C PHE A 461 -3.74 8.02 6.23
N THR A 462 -2.54 8.56 6.02
CA THR A 462 -1.31 7.78 6.00
C THR A 462 -0.31 8.26 7.04
N VAL A 463 0.49 7.33 7.55
CA VAL A 463 1.52 7.58 8.56
C VAL A 463 2.83 6.99 8.08
N PRO A 464 3.82 7.80 7.68
CA PRO A 464 5.14 7.31 7.32
C PRO A 464 5.91 6.90 8.57
N VAL A 465 6.43 5.67 8.57
CA VAL A 465 7.23 5.09 9.64
C VAL A 465 8.65 4.89 9.12
N ILE A 466 9.53 5.82 9.48
CA ILE A 466 10.96 5.76 9.14
C ILE A 466 11.74 5.58 10.43
N THR A 467 12.52 4.51 10.52
CA THR A 467 13.30 4.19 11.72
C THR A 467 14.64 3.61 11.34
N GLU A 468 15.69 4.09 11.97
CA GLU A 468 17.07 3.62 11.78
C GLU A 468 17.58 2.94 13.05
N SER A 469 18.37 1.88 12.91
CA SER A 469 19.06 1.22 14.01
C SER A 469 20.45 0.77 13.59
N ALA A 470 21.45 1.07 14.40
CA ALA A 470 22.84 0.67 14.16
C ALA A 470 23.16 -0.65 14.89
N VAL A 471 23.74 -1.61 14.17
CA VAL A 471 24.10 -2.93 14.71
C VAL A 471 25.56 -3.24 14.39
N LYS A 472 26.30 -3.80 15.37
CA LYS A 472 27.70 -4.19 15.23
C LYS A 472 27.82 -5.62 14.70
N ASP A 473 27.56 -5.80 13.41
CA ASP A 473 27.59 -7.11 12.75
C ASP A 473 28.23 -7.09 11.36
N ALA A 474 29.00 -6.04 11.02
CA ALA A 474 29.65 -5.96 9.73
C ALA A 474 30.80 -6.97 9.60
N VAL A 475 30.79 -7.72 8.52
CA VAL A 475 31.85 -8.65 8.10
C VAL A 475 32.43 -8.10 6.82
N LEU A 476 33.70 -7.70 6.88
CA LEU A 476 34.42 -7.12 5.74
C LEU A 476 34.90 -8.23 4.78
N PRO A 477 34.96 -7.96 3.46
CA PRO A 477 35.53 -8.90 2.51
C PRO A 477 37.01 -9.13 2.79
N SER A 478 37.47 -10.34 2.50
CA SER A 478 38.86 -10.77 2.64
C SER A 478 39.37 -11.36 1.33
N ALA A 479 40.67 -11.32 1.07
CA ALA A 479 41.23 -11.80 -0.18
C ALA A 479 42.43 -12.72 0.03
N ARG A 480 42.55 -13.72 -0.85
CA ARG A 480 43.69 -14.64 -0.94
C ARG A 480 44.28 -14.57 -2.35
N GLY A 481 45.56 -14.22 -2.43
CA GLY A 481 46.33 -14.20 -3.68
C GLY A 481 47.21 -15.43 -3.87
N PHE A 482 47.36 -15.92 -5.11
CA PHE A 482 48.32 -16.96 -5.49
C PHE A 482 48.68 -16.87 -6.98
N CYS A 483 49.68 -17.64 -7.43
CA CYS A 483 50.12 -17.63 -8.83
C CYS A 483 50.37 -19.04 -9.38
N ASP A 484 50.12 -19.26 -10.68
CA ASP A 484 50.25 -20.55 -11.36
C ASP A 484 51.43 -20.61 -12.35
N GLY A 485 52.34 -19.64 -12.26
CA GLY A 485 53.51 -19.49 -13.14
C GLY A 485 53.27 -18.71 -14.42
N ARG A 486 52.01 -18.39 -14.77
CA ARG A 486 51.65 -17.51 -15.91
C ARG A 486 50.78 -16.32 -15.51
N ASN A 487 49.90 -16.51 -14.54
CA ASN A 487 48.93 -15.52 -14.10
C ASN A 487 49.03 -15.24 -12.60
N LEU A 488 48.60 -14.04 -12.21
CA LEU A 488 48.32 -13.66 -10.83
C LEU A 488 46.83 -13.87 -10.56
N HIS A 489 46.52 -14.62 -9.52
CA HIS A 489 45.15 -14.90 -9.11
C HIS A 489 44.86 -14.22 -7.77
N LEU A 490 43.70 -13.58 -7.69
CA LEU A 490 43.14 -13.02 -6.46
C LEU A 490 41.72 -13.56 -6.28
N ILE A 491 41.48 -14.25 -5.17
CA ILE A 491 40.15 -14.72 -4.79
C ILE A 491 39.70 -13.90 -3.59
N ILE A 492 38.64 -13.12 -3.76
CA ILE A 492 38.02 -12.30 -2.72
C ILE A 492 36.81 -13.08 -2.20
N THR A 493 36.79 -13.37 -0.90
CA THR A 493 35.62 -13.91 -0.20
C THR A 493 34.76 -12.72 0.23
N HIS A 494 33.49 -12.73 -0.18
CA HIS A 494 32.52 -11.69 0.15
C HIS A 494 32.24 -11.65 1.65
N GLY A 495 32.03 -10.44 2.15
CA GLY A 495 31.51 -10.18 3.47
C GLY A 495 29.99 -9.96 3.43
N ASN A 496 29.47 -9.18 4.37
CA ASN A 496 28.06 -8.80 4.42
C ASN A 496 27.83 -7.29 4.20
N VAL A 497 28.86 -6.56 3.76
CA VAL A 497 28.83 -5.10 3.51
C VAL A 497 29.13 -4.72 2.06
N ASP A 498 29.62 -5.66 1.27
CA ASP A 498 30.31 -5.43 0.01
C ASP A 498 29.47 -5.79 -1.23
N GLN A 499 28.17 -6.06 -1.05
CA GLN A 499 27.23 -6.33 -2.15
C GLN A 499 27.22 -5.21 -3.22
N ASN A 500 27.39 -3.95 -2.79
CA ASN A 500 27.41 -2.78 -3.68
C ASN A 500 28.83 -2.24 -3.94
N TRP A 501 29.88 -3.01 -3.65
CA TRP A 501 31.26 -2.57 -3.87
C TRP A 501 31.81 -3.12 -5.18
N LEU A 502 32.30 -2.23 -6.02
CA LEU A 502 32.78 -2.53 -7.36
C LEU A 502 34.32 -2.72 -7.39
N PRO A 503 34.85 -3.70 -8.14
CA PRO A 503 36.28 -3.97 -8.20
C PRO A 503 37.02 -3.13 -9.25
N PHE A 504 38.14 -2.54 -8.85
CA PHE A 504 39.00 -1.70 -9.67
C PHE A 504 40.44 -2.22 -9.69
N ILE A 505 41.07 -2.21 -10.87
CA ILE A 505 42.52 -2.44 -11.03
C ILE A 505 43.13 -1.20 -11.66
N SER A 506 44.15 -0.60 -11.01
CA SER A 506 44.78 0.65 -11.48
C SER A 506 43.73 1.75 -11.78
N ASP A 507 42.77 1.95 -10.86
CA ASP A 507 41.65 2.89 -10.97
C ASP A 507 40.71 2.68 -12.18
N ARG A 508 40.77 1.52 -12.85
CA ARG A 508 39.81 1.13 -13.88
C ARG A 508 38.83 0.09 -13.35
N HIS A 509 37.55 0.38 -13.52
CA HIS A 509 36.47 -0.54 -13.17
C HIS A 509 36.54 -1.79 -14.06
N LEU A 510 36.45 -2.98 -13.47
CA LEU A 510 36.45 -4.24 -14.19
C LEU A 510 35.07 -4.56 -14.79
N THR A 511 34.75 -3.97 -15.94
CA THR A 511 33.56 -4.35 -16.72
C THR A 511 33.82 -5.59 -17.60
N PRO A 512 32.78 -6.32 -18.03
CA PRO A 512 32.94 -7.44 -18.96
C PRO A 512 33.68 -7.09 -20.26
N GLU A 513 33.54 -5.85 -20.77
CA GLU A 513 34.30 -5.42 -21.95
C GLU A 513 35.79 -5.24 -21.63
N SER A 514 36.11 -4.66 -20.46
CA SER A 514 37.49 -4.49 -20.02
C SER A 514 38.18 -5.85 -19.82
N VAL A 515 37.47 -6.84 -19.26
CA VAL A 515 37.97 -8.20 -19.03
C VAL A 515 38.33 -8.87 -20.35
N LYS A 516 37.46 -8.77 -21.38
CA LYS A 516 37.74 -9.28 -22.72
C LYS A 516 38.92 -8.54 -23.39
N LYS A 517 38.96 -7.22 -23.29
CA LYS A 517 40.00 -6.39 -23.91
C LYS A 517 41.41 -6.70 -23.39
N TYR A 518 41.54 -6.92 -22.08
CA TYR A 518 42.85 -7.16 -21.43
C TYR A 518 43.16 -8.64 -21.21
N ASN A 519 42.29 -9.55 -21.68
CA ASN A 519 42.41 -10.99 -21.51
C ASN A 519 42.48 -11.41 -20.03
N TYR A 520 41.65 -10.80 -19.20
CA TYR A 520 41.48 -11.15 -17.79
C TYR A 520 40.42 -12.24 -17.65
N SER A 521 40.45 -12.96 -16.53
CA SER A 521 39.31 -13.81 -16.16
C SER A 521 38.68 -13.27 -14.88
N LEU A 522 37.39 -12.99 -14.94
CA LEU A 522 36.56 -12.61 -13.81
C LEU A 522 35.51 -13.72 -13.63
N ARG A 523 35.40 -14.27 -12.42
CA ARG A 523 34.36 -15.24 -12.06
C ARG A 523 33.73 -14.83 -10.75
N GLU A 524 32.41 -14.70 -10.76
CA GLU A 524 31.59 -14.40 -9.60
C GLU A 524 30.67 -15.60 -9.33
N ASN A 525 30.52 -16.01 -8.07
CA ASN A 525 29.63 -17.09 -7.65
C ASN A 525 28.75 -16.73 -6.43
N GLY A 526 28.69 -15.45 -6.08
CA GLY A 526 27.93 -14.90 -4.96
C GLY A 526 28.66 -14.92 -3.62
N THR A 527 29.58 -15.88 -3.42
CA THR A 527 30.41 -15.96 -2.19
C THR A 527 31.86 -15.56 -2.41
N HIS A 528 32.34 -15.69 -3.65
CA HIS A 528 33.71 -15.42 -4.03
C HIS A 528 33.80 -14.75 -5.40
N LEU A 529 34.57 -13.67 -5.45
CA LEU A 529 35.02 -13.03 -6.67
C LEU A 529 36.44 -13.47 -6.99
N ALA A 530 36.62 -14.23 -8.07
CA ALA A 530 37.92 -14.72 -8.52
C ALA A 530 38.41 -13.95 -9.75
N ILE A 531 39.62 -13.41 -9.66
CA ILE A 531 40.25 -12.57 -10.67
C ILE A 531 41.58 -13.19 -11.07
N SER A 532 41.80 -13.38 -12.37
CA SER A 532 43.08 -13.80 -12.92
C SER A 532 43.59 -12.77 -13.92
N VAL A 533 44.84 -12.36 -13.73
CA VAL A 533 45.53 -11.36 -14.55
C VAL A 533 46.83 -11.96 -15.09
N PRO A 534 47.07 -11.96 -16.41
CA PRO A 534 48.33 -12.42 -16.99
C PRO A 534 49.54 -11.61 -16.51
N PHE A 535 50.67 -12.29 -16.29
CA PHE A 535 51.92 -11.66 -15.83
C PHE A 535 52.37 -10.47 -16.68
N LEU A 536 52.25 -10.56 -18.01
CA LEU A 536 52.66 -9.51 -18.96
C LEU A 536 51.62 -8.39 -19.16
N SER A 537 50.59 -8.32 -18.33
CA SER A 537 49.54 -7.31 -18.50
C SER A 537 50.00 -5.90 -18.14
N SER A 538 49.40 -4.89 -18.77
CA SER A 538 49.69 -3.46 -18.54
C SER A 538 49.42 -3.00 -17.10
N HIS A 539 48.52 -3.68 -16.38
CA HIS A 539 48.14 -3.31 -15.01
C HIS A 539 48.92 -4.07 -13.93
N VAL A 540 49.89 -4.92 -14.30
CA VAL A 540 50.81 -5.56 -13.35
C VAL A 540 51.99 -4.63 -13.07
N ASN A 541 52.46 -4.62 -11.84
CA ASN A 541 53.60 -3.86 -11.36
C ASN A 541 54.82 -4.78 -11.23
N TYR A 542 55.96 -4.42 -11.84
CA TYR A 542 57.19 -5.21 -11.74
C TYR A 542 58.11 -4.56 -10.70
N GLU A 543 58.27 -5.20 -9.54
CA GLU A 543 59.01 -4.62 -8.41
C GLU A 543 60.52 -4.78 -8.56
N GLY A 544 60.99 -5.90 -9.10
CA GLY A 544 62.42 -6.16 -9.23
C GLY A 544 62.79 -7.48 -9.88
N PHE A 545 64.06 -7.58 -10.29
CA PHE A 545 64.69 -8.82 -10.75
C PHE A 545 65.54 -9.41 -9.61
N HIS A 546 65.25 -10.64 -9.22
CA HIS A 546 66.01 -11.38 -8.22
C HIS A 546 66.51 -12.71 -8.80
N ALA A 547 67.49 -13.34 -8.15
CA ALA A 547 67.98 -14.67 -8.54
C ALA A 547 66.88 -15.74 -8.53
N SER A 548 65.83 -15.54 -7.71
CA SER A 548 64.64 -16.40 -7.60
C SER A 548 63.57 -16.11 -8.67
N GLY A 549 63.69 -15.05 -9.45
CA GLY A 549 62.73 -14.66 -10.49
C GLY A 549 62.40 -13.16 -10.49
N ILE A 550 61.43 -12.80 -11.34
CA ILE A 550 60.90 -11.44 -11.48
C ILE A 550 59.74 -11.28 -10.51
N LYS A 551 59.88 -10.36 -9.55
CA LYS A 551 58.83 -10.07 -8.59
C LYS A 551 57.82 -9.13 -9.23
N ALA A 552 56.58 -9.57 -9.30
CA ALA A 552 55.46 -8.81 -9.84
C ALA A 552 54.30 -8.77 -8.86
N SER A 553 53.63 -7.63 -8.79
CA SER A 553 52.49 -7.38 -7.92
C SER A 553 51.29 -6.82 -8.67
N LEU A 554 50.11 -7.10 -8.14
CA LEU A 554 48.83 -6.60 -8.62
C LEU A 554 48.08 -6.00 -7.44
N HIS A 555 47.61 -4.77 -7.61
CA HIS A 555 46.75 -4.07 -6.66
C HIS A 555 45.32 -4.01 -7.18
N LEU A 556 44.37 -4.28 -6.29
CA LEU A 556 42.95 -4.21 -6.53
C LEU A 556 42.26 -3.43 -5.42
N THR A 557 41.35 -2.55 -5.79
CA THR A 557 40.57 -1.74 -4.85
C THR A 557 39.09 -2.02 -5.03
N LEU A 558 38.38 -2.28 -3.93
CA LEU A 558 36.92 -2.27 -3.89
C LEU A 558 36.45 -0.86 -3.53
N LYS A 559 35.63 -0.28 -4.40
CA LYS A 559 35.07 1.06 -4.24
C LYS A 559 33.55 0.99 -4.12
N ASP A 560 32.97 1.92 -3.38
CA ASP A 560 31.52 2.07 -3.25
C ASP A 560 30.86 2.34 -4.61
N GLY A 561 29.79 1.62 -4.97
CA GLY A 561 29.15 1.73 -6.28
C GLY A 561 28.51 3.09 -6.57
N ILE A 562 28.21 3.89 -5.54
CA ILE A 562 27.57 5.21 -5.70
C ILE A 562 28.60 6.32 -5.49
N THR A 563 29.29 6.31 -4.35
CA THR A 563 30.21 7.39 -3.98
C THR A 563 31.61 7.23 -4.56
N LEU A 564 31.94 6.05 -5.12
CA LEU A 564 33.28 5.68 -5.59
C LEU A 564 34.39 5.82 -4.52
N ALA A 565 34.01 5.93 -3.24
CA ALA A 565 34.95 5.98 -2.14
C ALA A 565 35.69 4.64 -1.98
N ASN A 566 36.99 4.69 -1.70
CA ASN A 566 37.78 3.49 -1.46
C ASN A 566 37.32 2.81 -0.17
N ARG A 567 36.92 1.53 -0.26
CA ARG A 567 36.45 0.75 0.89
C ARG A 567 37.49 -0.27 1.33
N ARG A 568 38.08 -1.01 0.39
CA ARG A 568 39.13 -2.00 0.65
C ARG A 568 40.17 -2.03 -0.46
N GLU A 569 41.40 -2.35 -0.10
CA GLU A 569 42.49 -2.60 -1.04
C GLU A 569 43.12 -3.96 -0.75
N PHE A 570 43.43 -4.70 -1.81
CA PHE A 570 44.08 -6.00 -1.78
C PHE A 570 45.26 -5.99 -2.74
N SER A 571 46.33 -6.68 -2.36
CA SER A 571 47.52 -6.84 -3.19
C SER A 571 47.99 -8.29 -3.20
N VAL A 572 48.39 -8.78 -4.36
CA VAL A 572 49.09 -10.07 -4.51
C VAL A 572 50.47 -9.82 -5.11
N SER A 573 51.48 -10.50 -4.58
CA SER A 573 52.87 -10.42 -5.06
C SER A 573 53.41 -11.82 -5.32
N CYS A 574 54.02 -12.03 -6.49
CA CYS A 574 54.54 -13.32 -6.92
C CYS A 574 55.88 -13.20 -7.63
N SER A 575 56.67 -14.27 -7.61
CA SER A 575 57.91 -14.38 -8.38
C SER A 575 57.70 -15.27 -9.60
N PHE A 576 57.98 -14.74 -10.79
CA PHE A 576 57.88 -15.45 -12.06
C PHE A 576 59.26 -15.81 -12.60
N SER A 577 59.36 -16.96 -13.28
CA SER A 577 60.62 -17.36 -13.90
C SER A 577 61.05 -16.34 -14.95
N PRO A 578 62.35 -15.97 -15.04
CA PRO A 578 62.87 -15.14 -16.12
C PRO A 578 62.58 -15.68 -17.52
N SER A 579 62.37 -17.01 -17.64
CA SER A 579 61.96 -17.66 -18.89
C SER A 579 60.58 -17.22 -19.42
N GLN A 580 59.77 -16.51 -18.62
CA GLN A 580 58.51 -15.90 -19.07
C GLN A 580 58.75 -14.65 -19.93
N LEU A 581 59.93 -14.02 -19.84
CA LEU A 581 60.28 -12.85 -20.65
C LEU A 581 60.97 -13.23 -21.96
N ILE A 582 61.50 -14.45 -22.08
CA ILE A 582 62.31 -14.87 -23.23
C ILE A 582 61.85 -16.21 -23.80
N HIS A 583 61.61 -16.22 -25.11
CA HIS A 583 61.34 -17.42 -25.88
C HIS A 583 62.36 -17.58 -27.01
N CYS A 584 63.18 -18.62 -26.90
CA CYS A 584 64.15 -19.01 -27.93
C CYS A 584 63.54 -20.13 -28.78
N LEU A 585 63.10 -19.82 -30.01
CA LEU A 585 62.43 -20.79 -30.88
C LEU A 585 63.45 -21.65 -31.65
N PRO A 586 63.16 -22.93 -31.94
CA PRO A 586 64.07 -23.84 -32.63
C PRO A 586 64.51 -23.37 -34.03
N ASN A 587 63.69 -22.53 -34.68
CA ASN A 587 63.99 -21.93 -35.99
C ASN A 587 64.99 -20.75 -35.92
N GLY A 588 65.55 -20.47 -34.74
CA GLY A 588 66.48 -19.36 -34.53
C GLY A 588 65.81 -18.00 -34.36
N THR A 589 64.50 -17.94 -34.11
CA THR A 589 63.82 -16.70 -33.74
C THR A 589 63.88 -16.50 -32.22
N VAL A 590 64.31 -15.32 -31.77
CA VAL A 590 64.26 -14.92 -30.37
C VAL A 590 63.14 -13.90 -30.17
N VAL A 591 62.29 -14.15 -29.18
CA VAL A 591 61.33 -13.18 -28.66
C VAL A 591 61.74 -12.83 -27.23
N ILE A 592 62.00 -11.56 -26.96
CA ILE A 592 62.29 -11.09 -25.60
C ILE A 592 61.46 -9.86 -25.25
N THR A 593 60.86 -9.87 -24.06
CA THR A 593 60.09 -8.77 -23.50
C THR A 593 60.85 -8.15 -22.34
N ALA A 594 61.23 -6.88 -22.46
CA ALA A 594 61.75 -6.10 -21.35
C ALA A 594 60.61 -5.43 -20.59
N VAL A 595 60.77 -5.27 -19.28
CA VAL A 595 59.76 -4.68 -18.38
C VAL A 595 60.30 -3.47 -17.65
N LYS A 596 59.45 -2.47 -17.43
CA LYS A 596 59.74 -1.26 -16.66
C LYS A 596 59.46 -1.52 -15.17
N LEU A 597 60.47 -1.32 -14.33
CA LEU A 597 60.37 -1.54 -12.89
C LEU A 597 59.65 -0.38 -12.17
N VAL A 598 58.93 -0.70 -11.10
CA VAL A 598 58.31 0.26 -10.17
C VAL A 598 59.41 1.07 -9.51
N GLY A 599 59.58 2.33 -9.93
CA GLY A 599 60.67 3.22 -9.49
C GLY A 599 61.53 3.79 -10.63
N ALA A 600 61.46 3.22 -11.84
CA ALA A 600 62.13 3.76 -13.03
C ALA A 600 61.31 4.89 -13.70
N ALA A 601 61.10 5.99 -12.97
CA ALA A 601 60.38 7.16 -13.48
C ALA A 601 61.08 7.77 -14.70
N GLY A 602 60.32 8.13 -15.74
CA GLY A 602 60.85 8.72 -16.97
C GLY A 602 61.44 7.74 -18.00
N LEU A 603 61.48 6.43 -17.71
CA LEU A 603 61.87 5.43 -18.72
C LEU A 603 60.75 5.26 -19.77
N ASP A 604 61.08 5.53 -21.03
CA ASP A 604 60.21 5.30 -22.19
C ASP A 604 60.58 3.97 -22.84
N THR A 605 59.65 3.02 -22.80
CA THR A 605 59.80 1.66 -23.33
C THR A 605 59.99 1.64 -24.85
N SER A 606 59.54 2.67 -25.58
CA SER A 606 59.69 2.78 -27.04
C SER A 606 61.15 3.02 -27.47
N LEU A 607 61.97 3.59 -26.58
CA LEU A 607 63.36 3.92 -26.84
C LEU A 607 64.33 2.77 -26.56
N PHE A 608 63.82 1.62 -26.12
CA PHE A 608 64.65 0.44 -25.85
C PHE A 608 65.29 -0.04 -27.17
N VAL A 609 66.53 -0.52 -27.10
CA VAL A 609 67.29 -1.03 -28.25
C VAL A 609 68.02 -2.31 -27.88
N LEU A 610 68.41 -3.10 -28.88
CA LEU A 610 69.38 -4.20 -28.68
C LEU A 610 70.82 -3.67 -28.77
N ARG A 611 71.83 -4.56 -28.73
CA ARG A 611 73.24 -4.18 -28.94
C ARG A 611 73.46 -3.42 -30.25
N ASP A 612 72.76 -3.83 -31.31
CA ASP A 612 72.62 -3.00 -32.50
C ASP A 612 71.48 -1.98 -32.28
N ARG A 613 71.84 -0.69 -32.23
CA ARG A 613 70.92 0.43 -31.95
C ARG A 613 69.85 0.61 -33.03
N GLN A 614 70.02 0.02 -34.23
CA GLN A 614 68.99 0.02 -35.27
C GLN A 614 67.83 -0.93 -34.96
N CYS A 615 68.05 -1.95 -34.12
CA CYS A 615 67.02 -2.90 -33.75
C CYS A 615 66.11 -2.35 -32.63
N LYS A 616 64.91 -1.95 -33.04
CA LYS A 616 63.83 -1.39 -32.20
C LYS A 616 62.80 -2.46 -31.81
N PRO A 617 62.02 -2.24 -30.73
CA PRO A 617 60.98 -3.17 -30.30
C PRO A 617 59.86 -3.28 -31.34
N SER A 618 59.34 -4.49 -31.50
CA SER A 618 58.21 -4.79 -32.39
C SER A 618 56.84 -4.48 -31.76
N LEU A 619 56.76 -4.52 -30.43
CA LEU A 619 55.55 -4.20 -29.66
C LEU A 619 55.96 -3.39 -28.43
N VAL A 620 55.27 -2.29 -28.17
CA VAL A 620 55.55 -1.39 -27.06
C VAL A 620 54.26 -1.13 -26.29
N THR A 621 54.33 -1.25 -24.98
CA THR A 621 53.31 -0.79 -24.03
C THR A 621 53.95 0.15 -23.03
N GLU A 622 53.16 0.83 -22.20
CA GLU A 622 53.69 1.72 -21.15
C GLU A 622 54.69 1.03 -20.20
N LYS A 623 54.52 -0.27 -19.96
CA LYS A 623 55.35 -1.05 -19.02
C LYS A 623 56.24 -2.09 -19.68
N THR A 624 56.05 -2.44 -20.94
CA THR A 624 56.80 -3.52 -21.61
C THR A 624 57.23 -3.18 -23.03
N ALA A 625 58.35 -3.74 -23.47
CA ALA A 625 58.84 -3.63 -24.84
C ALA A 625 59.29 -5.01 -25.34
N THR A 626 58.66 -5.52 -26.40
CA THR A 626 58.95 -6.84 -26.96
C THR A 626 59.70 -6.75 -28.27
N PHE A 627 60.82 -7.46 -28.36
CA PHE A 627 61.68 -7.60 -29.53
C PHE A 627 61.48 -8.99 -30.14
N LYS A 628 61.40 -9.04 -31.48
CA LYS A 628 61.38 -10.28 -32.25
C LYS A 628 62.41 -10.19 -33.37
N PHE A 629 63.45 -11.00 -33.29
CA PHE A 629 64.57 -10.96 -34.23
C PHE A 629 65.21 -12.35 -34.40
N ASN A 630 66.08 -12.52 -35.40
CA ASN A 630 66.79 -13.78 -35.62
C ASN A 630 68.09 -13.81 -34.78
N VAL A 631 68.48 -14.98 -34.27
CA VAL A 631 69.70 -15.16 -33.46
C VAL A 631 70.99 -14.67 -34.15
N ASN A 632 71.01 -14.57 -35.48
CA ASN A 632 72.18 -14.11 -36.24
C ASN A 632 72.18 -12.60 -36.54
N THR A 633 71.17 -11.83 -36.09
CA THR A 633 71.04 -10.39 -36.37
C THR A 633 71.11 -9.54 -35.10
N CYS A 634 70.97 -8.21 -35.22
CA CYS A 634 70.84 -7.26 -34.11
C CYS A 634 72.01 -7.23 -33.11
N GLY A 635 73.24 -7.45 -33.61
CA GLY A 635 74.44 -7.43 -32.76
C GLY A 635 74.53 -8.60 -31.77
N THR A 636 73.81 -9.70 -32.04
CA THR A 636 73.85 -10.90 -31.20
C THR A 636 75.22 -11.58 -31.30
N SER A 637 75.86 -11.82 -30.15
CA SER A 637 77.13 -12.54 -30.11
C SER A 637 76.88 -14.04 -30.00
N ARG A 638 77.53 -14.82 -30.87
CA ARG A 638 77.48 -16.29 -30.86
C ARG A 638 78.72 -16.85 -30.17
N LYS A 639 78.52 -17.77 -29.23
CA LYS A 639 79.59 -18.55 -28.58
C LYS A 639 79.35 -20.03 -28.82
N PHE A 640 80.42 -20.73 -29.18
CA PHE A 640 80.39 -22.18 -29.35
C PHE A 640 80.90 -22.84 -28.07
N ASN A 641 80.09 -23.72 -27.50
CA ASN A 641 80.50 -24.66 -26.45
C ASN A 641 80.31 -26.07 -27.03
N SER A 642 81.20 -27.01 -26.71
CA SER A 642 81.37 -28.31 -27.40
C SER A 642 80.09 -29.02 -27.82
N THR A 643 79.01 -28.92 -27.03
CA THR A 643 77.69 -29.53 -27.27
C THR A 643 76.53 -28.54 -27.47
N THR A 644 76.74 -27.22 -27.26
CA THR A 644 75.69 -26.19 -27.31
C THR A 644 76.18 -24.86 -27.90
N MET A 645 75.38 -24.21 -28.74
CA MET A 645 75.58 -22.83 -29.17
C MET A 645 74.85 -21.86 -28.26
N ALA A 646 75.57 -20.90 -27.68
CA ALA A 646 74.99 -19.82 -26.88
C ALA A 646 74.91 -18.54 -27.72
N TYR A 647 73.72 -17.95 -27.83
CA TYR A 647 73.51 -16.65 -28.44
C TYR A 647 73.18 -15.64 -27.35
N GLU A 648 74.06 -14.65 -27.15
CA GLU A 648 73.91 -13.60 -26.13
C GLU A 648 73.60 -12.24 -26.78
N ASN A 649 72.64 -11.53 -26.21
CA ASN A 649 72.36 -10.13 -26.55
C ASN A 649 71.83 -9.39 -25.31
N ASP A 650 71.76 -8.06 -25.40
CA ASP A 650 71.38 -7.17 -24.31
C ASP A 650 70.27 -6.23 -24.78
N VAL A 651 69.21 -6.08 -23.98
CA VAL A 651 68.25 -4.98 -24.14
C VAL A 651 68.74 -3.78 -23.33
N LEU A 652 68.90 -2.65 -23.99
CA LEU A 652 69.53 -1.45 -23.46
C LEU A 652 68.57 -0.26 -23.57
N TYR A 653 68.60 0.62 -22.57
CA TYR A 653 67.99 1.95 -22.65
C TYR A 653 69.03 3.00 -22.32
N PHE A 654 69.11 4.02 -23.17
CA PHE A 654 69.97 5.18 -22.98
C PHE A 654 69.08 6.39 -22.72
N ARG A 655 69.43 7.20 -21.72
CA ARG A 655 68.81 8.52 -21.59
C ARG A 655 69.23 9.38 -22.79
N PRO A 656 68.34 10.24 -23.33
CA PRO A 656 68.72 11.18 -24.40
C PRO A 656 69.98 11.96 -24.01
N GLY A 657 71.02 11.91 -24.84
CA GLY A 657 72.32 12.58 -24.60
C GLY A 657 73.33 11.80 -23.74
N SER A 658 73.05 10.57 -23.32
CA SER A 658 73.96 9.72 -22.55
C SER A 658 74.38 8.47 -23.32
N ASP A 659 75.69 8.19 -23.36
CA ASP A 659 76.22 6.96 -23.97
C ASP A 659 76.33 5.76 -23.01
N THR A 660 76.06 5.96 -21.72
CA THR A 660 75.95 4.87 -20.74
C THR A 660 74.51 4.37 -20.62
N PRO A 661 74.25 3.05 -20.71
CA PRO A 661 72.90 2.52 -20.59
C PRO A 661 72.43 2.55 -19.14
N VAL A 662 71.21 3.07 -18.92
CA VAL A 662 70.58 3.20 -17.59
C VAL A 662 69.76 1.96 -17.25
N TYR A 663 69.32 1.22 -18.27
CA TYR A 663 68.72 -0.11 -18.13
C TYR A 663 69.51 -1.09 -19.01
N ARG A 664 69.82 -2.26 -18.44
CA ARG A 664 70.50 -3.35 -19.14
C ARG A 664 69.91 -4.69 -18.73
N LEU A 665 69.19 -5.34 -19.64
CA LEU A 665 68.70 -6.70 -19.48
C LEU A 665 69.49 -7.64 -20.40
N LYS A 666 70.40 -8.43 -19.82
CA LYS A 666 71.20 -9.41 -20.55
C LYS A 666 70.44 -10.74 -20.64
N PHE A 667 70.47 -11.37 -21.81
CA PHE A 667 69.86 -12.68 -22.01
C PHE A 667 70.73 -13.59 -22.89
N VAL A 668 70.52 -14.90 -22.73
CA VAL A 668 71.24 -15.94 -23.45
C VAL A 668 70.28 -17.04 -23.89
N CYS A 669 70.28 -17.37 -25.18
CA CYS A 669 69.58 -18.53 -25.73
C CYS A 669 70.58 -19.66 -26.00
N TRP A 670 70.34 -20.85 -25.45
CA TRP A 670 71.15 -22.03 -25.65
C TRP A 670 70.47 -22.98 -26.65
N TYR A 671 71.18 -23.35 -27.71
CA TYR A 671 70.73 -24.32 -28.71
C TYR A 671 71.67 -25.52 -28.72
N ALA A 672 71.11 -26.73 -28.61
CA ALA A 672 71.89 -27.95 -28.71
C ALA A 672 72.38 -28.19 -30.15
N ILE A 673 73.63 -28.58 -30.31
CA ILE A 673 74.23 -28.95 -31.60
C ILE A 673 74.07 -30.46 -31.71
N LYS A 674 73.26 -30.95 -32.65
CA LYS A 674 72.88 -32.37 -32.73
C LYS A 674 74.11 -33.30 -32.78
N GLN A 675 74.37 -34.05 -31.70
CA GLN A 675 74.79 -35.45 -31.80
C GLN A 675 73.53 -36.31 -32.00
N ALA A 676 73.70 -37.45 -32.67
CA ALA A 676 72.64 -38.35 -33.13
C ALA A 676 71.57 -38.63 -32.06
N ILE A 677 70.31 -38.76 -32.50
CA ILE A 677 69.22 -39.24 -31.68
C ILE A 677 69.46 -40.73 -31.44
N ASP A 678 70.01 -41.09 -30.29
CA ASP A 678 69.96 -42.44 -29.77
C ASP A 678 68.66 -42.58 -28.96
N VAL A 679 67.74 -43.43 -29.42
CA VAL A 679 66.51 -43.72 -28.70
C VAL A 679 66.79 -44.88 -27.75
N GLN A 680 67.27 -44.56 -26.55
CA GLN A 680 67.21 -45.50 -25.44
C GLN A 680 65.78 -45.52 -24.88
N TYR A 681 65.12 -46.67 -25.01
CA TYR A 681 63.91 -47.00 -24.26
C TYR A 681 64.31 -47.60 -22.91
N GLU A 682 64.00 -46.90 -21.83
CA GLU A 682 63.83 -47.48 -20.50
C GLU A 682 62.36 -47.34 -20.09
N SER A 683 61.79 -48.41 -19.54
CA SER A 683 60.46 -48.42 -18.93
C SER A 683 60.48 -47.56 -17.66
N LYS A 684 60.16 -46.28 -17.82
CA LYS A 684 59.84 -45.42 -16.69
C LYS A 684 58.49 -45.88 -16.14
N LYS A 685 58.44 -46.42 -14.92
CA LYS A 685 57.18 -46.61 -14.18
C LYS A 685 56.50 -45.24 -14.11
N ASN A 686 55.52 -45.01 -14.98
CA ASN A 686 54.69 -43.82 -14.92
C ASN A 686 54.01 -43.80 -13.54
N PRO A 687 54.03 -42.67 -12.80
CA PRO A 687 53.11 -42.54 -11.70
C PRO A 687 51.69 -42.78 -12.23
N PRO A 688 50.81 -43.46 -11.47
CA PRO A 688 49.46 -43.74 -11.93
C PRO A 688 48.81 -42.42 -12.37
N PRO A 689 48.10 -42.39 -13.52
CA PRO A 689 47.48 -41.18 -14.01
C PRO A 689 46.57 -40.62 -12.91
N ARG A 690 46.87 -39.41 -12.42
CA ARG A 690 45.92 -38.68 -11.59
C ARG A 690 44.80 -38.21 -12.50
N ILE A 691 43.63 -38.79 -12.33
CA ILE A 691 42.39 -38.32 -12.93
C ILE A 691 42.16 -36.91 -12.40
N LYS A 692 42.39 -35.89 -13.24
CA LYS A 692 41.83 -34.57 -13.01
C LYS A 692 40.46 -34.57 -13.67
N PRO A 693 39.35 -34.43 -12.92
CA PRO A 693 38.05 -34.26 -13.53
C PRO A 693 38.09 -33.00 -14.39
N GLY A 694 37.94 -33.17 -15.70
CA GLY A 694 37.69 -32.09 -16.63
C GLY A 694 36.18 -31.90 -16.71
N PHE A 695 35.70 -30.74 -16.31
CA PHE A 695 34.30 -30.38 -16.47
C PHE A 695 34.14 -29.62 -17.79
N GLY A 696 33.32 -30.17 -18.68
CA GLY A 696 32.88 -29.50 -19.89
C GLY A 696 31.36 -29.51 -19.91
N SER A 697 30.74 -28.37 -20.19
CA SER A 697 29.29 -28.25 -20.35
C SER A 697 28.93 -28.36 -21.83
N LEU A 698 27.96 -29.20 -22.16
CA LEU A 698 27.36 -29.23 -23.49
C LEU A 698 26.25 -28.16 -23.56
N ALA A 699 26.34 -27.26 -24.54
CA ALA A 699 25.32 -26.24 -24.75
C ALA A 699 24.14 -26.81 -25.57
N LEU A 700 22.93 -26.60 -25.06
CA LEU A 700 21.67 -26.96 -25.72
C LEU A 700 20.95 -25.70 -26.17
N SER A 701 20.13 -25.82 -27.22
CA SER A 701 19.23 -24.78 -27.69
C SER A 701 17.83 -25.37 -27.80
N LEU A 702 16.85 -24.77 -27.13
CA LEU A 702 15.42 -25.03 -27.33
C LEU A 702 14.85 -23.93 -28.23
N LYS A 703 14.16 -24.29 -29.30
CA LYS A 703 13.56 -23.36 -30.27
C LYS A 703 12.12 -23.76 -30.56
N LEU A 704 11.22 -22.78 -30.66
CA LEU A 704 9.82 -22.96 -31.06
C LEU A 704 9.64 -22.60 -32.53
N PHE A 705 8.89 -23.41 -33.29
CA PHE A 705 8.65 -23.25 -34.73
C PHE A 705 7.18 -22.95 -35.02
N LYS A 706 6.97 -22.20 -36.11
CA LYS A 706 5.65 -21.78 -36.56
C LYS A 706 4.80 -22.96 -37.08
N GLU A 707 5.45 -23.94 -37.68
CA GLU A 707 4.82 -25.07 -38.36
C GLU A 707 5.57 -26.40 -38.17
N LYS A 708 4.87 -27.52 -38.43
CA LYS A 708 5.38 -28.90 -38.36
C LYS A 708 6.58 -29.18 -39.28
N SER A 709 6.85 -28.30 -40.24
CA SER A 709 7.99 -28.39 -41.16
C SER A 709 9.33 -28.07 -40.49
N TYR A 710 9.33 -27.39 -39.33
CA TYR A 710 10.53 -26.93 -38.60
C TYR A 710 11.49 -26.08 -39.46
N THR A 711 10.93 -25.30 -40.39
CA THR A 711 11.70 -24.40 -41.26
C THR A 711 11.96 -23.05 -40.58
N GLU A 712 10.89 -22.42 -40.11
CA GLU A 712 10.89 -21.07 -39.54
C GLU A 712 10.67 -21.09 -38.02
N PRO A 713 11.72 -20.79 -37.23
CA PRO A 713 11.56 -20.57 -35.80
C PRO A 713 10.94 -19.19 -35.52
N TYR A 714 10.28 -19.06 -34.38
CA TYR A 714 9.90 -17.75 -33.84
C TYR A 714 11.15 -16.95 -33.46
N GLN A 715 11.20 -15.67 -33.82
CA GLN A 715 12.27 -14.74 -33.45
C GLN A 715 12.03 -14.12 -32.07
N GLU A 716 13.07 -13.58 -31.42
CA GLU A 716 12.96 -12.98 -30.07
C GLU A 716 11.89 -11.88 -29.98
N LEU A 717 11.71 -11.08 -31.04
CA LEU A 717 10.70 -10.02 -31.11
C LEU A 717 9.25 -10.54 -31.26
N GLU A 718 9.07 -11.82 -31.56
CA GLU A 718 7.75 -12.45 -31.75
C GLU A 718 7.23 -13.11 -30.46
N TYR A 719 7.98 -13.04 -29.36
CA TYR A 719 7.53 -13.47 -28.03
C TYR A 719 6.82 -12.30 -27.30
N PRO A 720 5.73 -12.58 -26.54
CA PRO A 720 5.13 -13.89 -26.25
C PRO A 720 4.31 -14.45 -27.41
N VAL A 721 4.43 -15.76 -27.65
CA VAL A 721 3.71 -16.45 -28.73
C VAL A 721 2.28 -16.75 -28.30
N VAL A 722 1.31 -16.10 -28.96
CA VAL A 722 -0.12 -16.30 -28.70
C VAL A 722 -0.67 -17.43 -29.58
N LYS A 723 -1.31 -18.42 -28.96
CA LYS A 723 -1.98 -19.55 -29.62
C LYS A 723 -3.30 -19.85 -28.92
N TYR A 724 -4.26 -20.37 -29.67
CA TYR A 724 -5.50 -20.88 -29.07
C TYR A 724 -5.24 -22.19 -28.33
N LEU A 725 -6.05 -22.47 -27.30
CA LEU A 725 -5.99 -23.74 -26.59
C LEU A 725 -6.13 -24.90 -27.59
N ARG A 726 -5.34 -25.96 -27.38
CA ARG A 726 -5.21 -27.16 -28.23
C ARG A 726 -4.50 -26.97 -29.58
N GLU A 727 -4.09 -25.76 -29.94
CA GLU A 727 -3.19 -25.58 -31.08
C GLU A 727 -1.82 -26.19 -30.80
N ALA A 728 -1.17 -26.71 -31.84
CA ALA A 728 0.14 -27.36 -31.70
C ALA A 728 1.27 -26.33 -31.61
N LEU A 729 2.15 -26.53 -30.64
CA LEU A 729 3.43 -25.86 -30.47
C LEU A 729 4.55 -26.82 -30.88
N TYR A 730 5.42 -26.42 -31.81
CA TYR A 730 6.46 -27.28 -32.38
C TYR A 730 7.84 -26.94 -31.82
N PHE A 731 8.41 -27.81 -30.99
CA PHE A 731 9.69 -27.58 -30.33
C PHE A 731 10.82 -28.40 -30.98
N GLU A 732 11.99 -27.77 -31.13
CA GLU A 732 13.26 -28.41 -31.52
C GLU A 732 14.29 -28.16 -30.41
N VAL A 733 14.87 -29.23 -29.88
CA VAL A 733 16.05 -29.16 -29.00
C VAL A 733 17.27 -29.59 -29.80
N GLU A 734 18.31 -28.78 -29.80
CA GLU A 734 19.53 -28.98 -30.58
C GLU A 734 20.78 -28.87 -29.69
N LEU A 735 21.71 -29.81 -29.87
CA LEU A 735 23.04 -29.80 -29.23
C LEU A 735 24.00 -28.94 -30.07
N LEU A 736 24.42 -27.77 -29.54
CA LEU A 736 25.03 -26.70 -30.35
C LEU A 736 26.51 -26.88 -30.73
N GLN A 737 27.26 -27.78 -30.08
CA GLN A 737 28.74 -27.75 -30.11
C GLN A 737 29.46 -29.04 -30.54
N PRO A 738 28.96 -30.26 -30.29
CA PRO A 738 29.71 -31.47 -30.64
C PRO A 738 29.63 -31.81 -32.14
N LYS A 739 30.77 -32.19 -32.73
CA LYS A 739 30.82 -32.90 -34.03
C LYS A 739 30.88 -34.42 -33.86
N ASP A 740 30.73 -34.92 -32.63
CA ASP A 740 30.83 -36.34 -32.33
C ASP A 740 29.51 -37.05 -32.67
N ALA A 741 29.54 -37.85 -33.73
CA ALA A 741 28.38 -38.60 -34.21
C ALA A 741 27.90 -39.69 -33.22
N ARG A 742 28.67 -40.02 -32.17
CA ARG A 742 28.31 -41.01 -31.15
C ARG A 742 27.44 -40.46 -30.03
N LEU A 743 27.30 -39.14 -29.94
CA LEU A 743 26.43 -38.51 -28.96
C LEU A 743 24.99 -38.52 -29.47
N GLU A 744 24.06 -38.90 -28.60
CA GLU A 744 22.62 -38.78 -28.83
C GLU A 744 22.02 -37.83 -27.78
N LEU A 745 21.18 -36.91 -28.23
CA LEU A 745 20.39 -36.06 -27.36
C LEU A 745 19.17 -36.85 -26.88
N HIS A 746 19.07 -37.08 -25.57
CA HIS A 746 17.90 -37.66 -24.93
C HIS A 746 17.21 -36.60 -24.07
N LEU A 747 15.90 -36.43 -24.24
CA LEU A 747 15.08 -35.58 -23.37
C LEU A 747 14.47 -36.49 -22.32
N ASP A 748 14.78 -36.26 -21.05
CA ASP A 748 14.35 -37.11 -19.95
C ASP A 748 13.02 -36.57 -19.38
N ASP A 749 13.09 -35.48 -18.63
CA ASP A 749 11.91 -34.80 -18.08
C ASP A 749 11.73 -33.42 -18.70
N CYS A 750 10.51 -33.10 -19.12
CA CYS A 750 10.13 -31.78 -19.62
C CYS A 750 8.82 -31.37 -18.98
N TRP A 751 8.76 -30.18 -18.42
CA TRP A 751 7.56 -29.63 -17.79
C TRP A 751 7.38 -28.15 -18.14
N ALA A 752 6.14 -27.68 -18.05
CA ALA A 752 5.84 -26.24 -18.04
C ALA A 752 5.63 -25.77 -16.60
N THR A 753 5.91 -24.50 -16.40
CA THR A 753 5.63 -23.74 -15.17
C THR A 753 4.75 -22.54 -15.51
N ASN A 754 4.04 -22.02 -14.51
CA ASN A 754 3.24 -20.79 -14.65
C ASN A 754 4.09 -19.50 -14.55
N SER A 755 5.40 -19.61 -14.28
CA SER A 755 6.32 -18.48 -14.18
C SER A 755 7.66 -18.80 -14.84
N GLN A 756 8.54 -17.80 -14.93
CA GLN A 756 9.89 -17.96 -15.47
C GLN A 756 10.81 -18.87 -14.62
N SER A 757 10.44 -19.17 -13.36
CA SER A 757 11.22 -20.05 -12.50
C SER A 757 10.95 -21.52 -12.83
N GLN A 758 12.00 -22.29 -13.12
CA GLN A 758 11.91 -23.73 -13.39
C GLN A 758 11.31 -24.55 -12.24
N ASP A 759 11.41 -24.04 -11.01
CA ASP A 759 10.98 -24.70 -9.77
C ASP A 759 9.63 -24.17 -9.27
N SER A 760 8.93 -23.31 -10.03
CA SER A 760 7.62 -22.80 -9.61
C SER A 760 6.53 -23.86 -9.73
N LEU A 761 5.58 -23.81 -8.79
CA LEU A 761 4.38 -24.62 -8.82
C LEU A 761 3.21 -23.77 -9.33
N PRO A 762 2.29 -24.34 -10.13
CA PRO A 762 2.23 -25.74 -10.57
C PRO A 762 3.21 -26.08 -11.70
N GLN A 763 3.69 -27.33 -11.69
CA GLN A 763 4.45 -27.93 -12.79
C GLN A 763 3.56 -28.89 -13.57
N TRP A 764 3.50 -28.74 -14.91
CA TRP A 764 2.81 -29.69 -15.78
C TRP A 764 3.82 -30.54 -16.56
N PRO A 765 3.98 -31.84 -16.25
CA PRO A 765 4.93 -32.70 -16.93
C PRO A 765 4.41 -33.11 -18.32
N MET A 766 5.20 -32.80 -19.36
CA MET A 766 4.96 -33.18 -20.75
C MET A 766 5.68 -34.49 -21.12
N LEU A 767 6.87 -34.68 -20.54
CA LEU A 767 7.69 -35.89 -20.66
C LEU A 767 8.11 -36.35 -19.26
N ILE A 768 8.05 -37.66 -19.03
CA ILE A 768 8.46 -38.31 -17.79
C ILE A 768 9.35 -39.49 -18.16
N ASN A 769 10.60 -39.52 -17.68
CA ASN A 769 11.58 -40.57 -18.00
C ASN A 769 11.74 -40.83 -19.52
N GLY A 770 11.70 -39.77 -20.33
CA GLY A 770 11.84 -39.81 -21.78
C GLY A 770 10.61 -40.29 -22.57
N CYS A 771 9.48 -40.54 -21.90
CA CYS A 771 8.22 -40.96 -22.51
C CYS A 771 7.15 -39.87 -22.39
N GLU A 772 6.15 -39.89 -23.28
CA GLU A 772 5.00 -39.00 -23.19
C GLU A 772 4.18 -39.25 -21.90
N ASN A 773 3.74 -38.18 -21.26
CA ASN A 773 2.91 -38.28 -20.05
C ASN A 773 1.58 -39.01 -20.36
N SER A 774 1.37 -40.18 -19.75
CA SER A 774 0.16 -40.99 -19.97
C SER A 774 -1.11 -40.37 -19.41
N GLU A 775 -0.97 -39.51 -18.40
CA GLU A 775 -2.07 -38.82 -17.73
C GLU A 775 -2.59 -37.60 -18.52
N ASP A 776 -1.83 -37.16 -19.54
CA ASP A 776 -2.28 -36.08 -20.42
C ASP A 776 -3.18 -36.63 -21.54
N SER A 777 -4.40 -36.12 -21.63
CA SER A 777 -5.33 -36.40 -22.73
C SER A 777 -4.79 -35.99 -24.10
N TYR A 778 -3.90 -34.99 -24.14
CA TYR A 778 -3.26 -34.45 -25.34
C TYR A 778 -1.76 -34.71 -25.32
N LYS A 779 -1.38 -35.99 -25.36
CA LYS A 779 0.00 -36.47 -25.31
C LYS A 779 0.94 -35.74 -26.29
N THR A 780 2.16 -35.49 -25.81
CA THR A 780 3.28 -35.01 -26.63
C THR A 780 3.54 -35.95 -27.81
N VAL A 781 3.73 -35.41 -29.02
CA VAL A 781 4.02 -36.22 -30.22
C VAL A 781 5.44 -35.96 -30.70
N PHE A 782 6.27 -37.01 -30.71
CA PHE A 782 7.63 -36.92 -31.25
C PHE A 782 7.65 -36.97 -32.79
N HIS A 783 8.41 -36.06 -33.39
CA HIS A 783 8.60 -35.98 -34.84
C HIS A 783 9.99 -36.53 -35.20
N LYS A 784 10.03 -37.41 -36.23
CA LYS A 784 11.30 -37.97 -36.72
C LYS A 784 12.19 -36.85 -37.29
N VAL A 785 13.45 -36.85 -36.88
CA VAL A 785 14.48 -35.96 -37.41
C VAL A 785 15.25 -36.74 -38.49
N ASN A 786 15.25 -36.22 -39.71
CA ASN A 786 15.99 -36.79 -40.83
C ASN A 786 17.19 -35.90 -41.19
N TYR A 787 18.19 -36.50 -41.83
CA TYR A 787 19.33 -35.77 -42.37
C TYR A 787 18.86 -34.75 -43.42
N SER A 788 19.38 -33.53 -43.34
CA SER A 788 19.14 -32.45 -44.31
C SER A 788 20.34 -31.51 -44.38
N LEU A 789 20.34 -30.54 -45.31
CA LEU A 789 21.40 -29.53 -45.38
C LEU A 789 21.56 -28.74 -44.06
N ARG A 790 20.47 -28.57 -43.30
CA ARG A 790 20.46 -27.93 -41.97
C ARG A 790 20.81 -28.92 -40.86
N VAL A 791 20.37 -30.17 -40.95
CA VAL A 791 20.52 -31.18 -39.90
C VAL A 791 21.57 -32.22 -40.31
N LYS A 792 22.82 -31.99 -39.88
CA LYS A 792 23.95 -32.88 -40.20
C LYS A 792 24.00 -34.15 -39.35
N PHE A 793 23.58 -34.06 -38.08
CA PHE A 793 23.55 -35.17 -37.14
C PHE A 793 22.14 -35.28 -36.54
N PRO A 794 21.24 -36.09 -37.12
CA PRO A 794 19.87 -36.23 -36.63
C PRO A 794 19.77 -36.62 -35.15
N GLN A 795 20.73 -37.39 -34.64
CA GLN A 795 20.85 -37.80 -33.25
C GLN A 795 21.14 -36.66 -32.26
N HIS A 796 21.58 -35.49 -32.75
CA HIS A 796 21.83 -34.31 -31.90
C HIS A 796 20.60 -33.44 -31.72
N LEU A 797 19.47 -33.80 -32.35
CA LEU A 797 18.23 -33.04 -32.28
C LEU A 797 17.07 -33.94 -31.86
N LYS A 798 16.14 -33.36 -31.10
CA LYS A 798 14.82 -33.96 -30.84
C LYS A 798 13.75 -32.93 -31.18
N ARG A 799 12.69 -33.41 -31.84
CA ARG A 799 11.55 -32.60 -32.27
C ARG A 799 10.28 -33.19 -31.70
N PHE A 800 9.43 -32.34 -31.12
CA PHE A 800 8.17 -32.78 -30.55
C PHE A 800 7.13 -31.65 -30.64
N GLU A 801 5.85 -32.03 -30.69
CA GLU A 801 4.74 -31.10 -30.60
C GLU A 801 3.98 -31.27 -29.28
N VAL A 802 3.54 -30.16 -28.69
CA VAL A 802 2.69 -30.11 -27.49
C VAL A 802 1.45 -29.30 -27.82
N ARG A 803 0.29 -29.70 -27.29
CA ARG A 803 -0.96 -28.96 -27.48
C ARG A 803 -1.05 -27.85 -26.45
N MET A 804 -1.34 -26.63 -26.88
CA MET A 804 -1.40 -25.45 -26.01
C MET A 804 -2.44 -25.66 -24.90
N PHE A 805 -2.04 -25.38 -23.67
CA PHE A 805 -2.87 -25.45 -22.46
C PHE A 805 -2.62 -24.21 -21.60
N THR A 806 -3.39 -24.07 -20.53
CA THR A 806 -3.27 -22.96 -19.57
C THR A 806 -3.39 -23.51 -18.16
N PHE A 807 -2.68 -22.89 -17.21
CA PHE A 807 -2.79 -23.24 -15.81
C PHE A 807 -4.07 -22.63 -15.21
N VAL A 808 -4.73 -23.38 -14.34
CA VAL A 808 -5.97 -22.97 -13.67
C VAL A 808 -5.85 -23.14 -12.17
N GLN A 809 -6.46 -22.22 -11.42
CA GLN A 809 -6.68 -22.37 -9.97
C GLN A 809 -8.19 -22.29 -9.74
N GLY A 810 -8.84 -23.42 -9.46
CA GLY A 810 -10.30 -23.50 -9.41
C GLY A 810 -10.92 -23.39 -10.82
N THR A 811 -11.79 -22.39 -11.04
CA THR A 811 -12.41 -22.07 -12.34
C THR A 811 -11.82 -20.85 -13.03
N THR A 812 -10.83 -20.19 -12.42
CA THR A 812 -10.18 -18.98 -12.94
C THR A 812 -8.85 -19.32 -13.61
N LEU A 813 -8.63 -18.69 -14.77
CA LEU A 813 -7.36 -18.76 -15.51
C LEU A 813 -6.26 -18.08 -14.69
N LEU A 814 -5.14 -18.77 -14.49
CA LEU A 814 -3.93 -18.15 -13.93
C LEU A 814 -3.25 -17.38 -15.07
N GLN A 815 -3.50 -16.07 -15.13
CA GLN A 815 -2.71 -15.13 -15.93
C GLN A 815 -1.65 -14.50 -15.03
N GLU A 816 -0.39 -14.51 -15.50
CA GLU A 816 0.63 -13.57 -15.01
C GLU A 816 0.31 -12.14 -15.45
#